data_AF-A0A9D6V7A3-F1
#
_entry.id   AF-A0A9D6V7A3-F1
#
_cell.length_a   1.000
_cell.length_b   1.000
_cell.length_c   1.000
_cell.angle_alpha   90.00
_cell.angle_beta   90.00
_cell.angle_gamma   90.00
#
_symmetry.space_group_name_H-M   'P 1'
#
loop_
_entity.id
_entity.type
_entity.pdbx_description
1 polymer ?
#
loop_
_entity_poly.entity_id
_entity_poly.type
_entity_poly.pdbx_seq_one_letter_code
_entity_poly.pdbx_strand_id
1 'polypeptide(L)'
;MDRQTAIELIQNTFQNPFVKEQFIYLTKNLLKKIDESKAFHARGYIPEIFKDHIKTYERIGTYTDPEQKKTDILIVYLQKETTLDKARTAQRNFIARYLKDRGEKDAGLIAFVSPNEEDWRFSFVKMEYKLVETPKGNIKAKEEFTPAKRYSYLVGKNENSHTAQSRLVPLLLNDEYNPLITGIEEAFSIEKVTKEFFEKYRDLFLRTKKALDDIVEKDKRIKKDFTDKGVSNVDFTKKLLGQIVFLYFLQKKGWFGVERDADWGTGPKNFLRLLFEKKIADYKNFFNDILEPLFYEALANERTADFYSHFNCKIPFLNGGLFDPINNYDWVHTDILLPDNIFSNDVKTKEGDTGTGILDVFDRYNFTVKEDEPLEKEVAIDPEMLGKVFENLLEVKDRKSKGTYYTPREIVHYMCQESLINYLTTELSNGHSRPSSCHSREGGNPVPSREDIETFLKYGETALEHDSRVVSKGRETETYYYKVPESIRNNAELIDEKLANIRVCDPAIGSGAFPVGMMNEIIRTRNALTPYITSPRHSERSEESRTPYNFKRHAIQNCLYGVDIDPGAVEIAKLRLWLSLMVDEEDIKYIKPLPNLDYKIMQGNSLLEEFEGIKLFNEKLIETKPFDNGEQIKNLKEKQSQLQKEYFQLHNAGKFTGIKKYQLETELQKLKDLLKHLTELSETGKKQESLVYSMEVNKKAIELRKLHQEFFNAFQKSRKDKLREQIEELERDLIEATLKEQNKESALEKLVQFKKLNIKSFFLWKLNFEEVFYQKGGFDVVIANPPYVRQEGIKEQKTLLQKQGYEVYNSTSDLYTYFYEKAYQLLKENGVFCFISSNKFMRAKYGENLRKFLQDKTALRQIIDFGGHKVFESATVDTCIVLFTKKAPEGNHVKLLKVTDDFKDNNDMGSYFFKKAFALPQSRLENECWTLADDAVLKLKEKIEKIGEPLRDWKIRIYRGIITGFNEAFIIDNETKEKLCKEDPKSIEVLKPILRGRDIQRYRYKWADLWLIKIVSGWTDKKILDSRLHGNDKTSRHYGNDQKSRHSHESGNPEKIFQDTYPAVYNHLKAMGEKKGKGKGLYHRDDQGNYWWELRDCDYYEEFEKEKLIYRDVGDKLSFAYEKGKLYGNNTVYFLNTGSKFLLSLLNSSVLNFYYTKISSQLGNAASRAFTIFIEQLPVPKIPESAQQPFITLVDQILAAKKKDSTADTSSLEKQIDEMVYKLYGLTNEEIKIVEGIK
;
A
#
# COMPACT_ATOMS: atom_id res chain seq x y z
N MET A 1 1.49 43.72 -7.91
CA MET A 1 2.99 43.77 -7.96
C MET A 1 3.48 43.02 -9.20
N ASP A 2 4.60 43.40 -9.84
CA ASP A 2 5.15 42.58 -10.96
C ASP A 2 5.98 41.38 -10.46
N ARG A 3 6.25 40.42 -11.34
CA ARG A 3 6.87 39.14 -10.98
C ARG A 3 8.31 39.27 -10.50
N GLN A 4 9.08 40.18 -11.07
CA GLN A 4 10.48 40.38 -10.69
C GLN A 4 10.56 40.98 -9.29
N THR A 5 9.76 42.01 -9.03
CA THR A 5 9.64 42.62 -7.70
C THR A 5 9.19 41.61 -6.64
N ALA A 6 8.25 40.71 -6.96
CA ALA A 6 7.80 39.67 -6.04
C ALA A 6 8.90 38.64 -5.71
N ILE A 7 9.71 38.27 -6.70
CA ILE A 7 10.86 37.36 -6.51
C ILE A 7 11.90 38.03 -5.62
N GLU A 8 12.27 39.28 -5.90
CA GLU A 8 13.25 40.04 -5.14
C GLU A 8 12.82 40.24 -3.68
N LEU A 9 11.53 40.52 -3.44
CA LEU A 9 10.96 40.61 -2.09
C LEU A 9 11.18 39.32 -1.29
N ILE A 10 10.88 38.16 -1.90
CA ILE A 10 11.07 36.86 -1.24
C ILE A 10 12.54 36.55 -1.04
N GLN A 11 13.40 36.81 -2.03
CA GLN A 11 14.85 36.61 -1.89
C GLN A 11 15.43 37.45 -0.77
N ASN A 12 15.13 38.74 -0.74
CA ASN A 12 15.60 39.66 0.28
C ASN A 12 15.13 39.25 1.68
N THR A 13 13.90 38.73 1.81
CA THR A 13 13.36 38.33 3.12
C THR A 13 13.87 36.95 3.55
N PHE A 14 13.98 35.98 2.64
CA PHE A 14 14.19 34.57 3.00
C PHE A 14 15.61 34.04 2.80
N GLN A 15 16.51 34.77 2.15
CA GLN A 15 17.93 34.40 2.00
C GLN A 15 18.86 35.21 2.92
N ASN A 16 18.30 35.98 3.85
CA ASN A 16 19.04 36.83 4.77
C ASN A 16 18.66 36.50 6.23
N PRO A 17 19.50 36.91 7.20
CA PRO A 17 19.13 36.88 8.61
C PRO A 17 17.80 37.59 8.86
N PHE A 18 17.09 37.20 9.92
CA PHE A 18 15.76 37.71 10.20
C PHE A 18 15.75 39.23 10.42
N VAL A 19 15.04 39.95 9.54
CA VAL A 19 14.78 41.39 9.69
C VAL A 19 13.29 41.61 9.87
N LYS A 20 12.89 42.12 11.03
CA LYS A 20 11.48 42.32 11.41
C LYS A 20 10.71 43.18 10.41
N GLU A 21 11.31 44.28 9.94
CA GLU A 21 10.68 45.20 8.99
C GLU A 21 10.39 44.52 7.66
N GLN A 22 11.30 43.68 7.18
CA GLN A 22 11.13 42.91 5.95
C GLN A 22 10.03 41.85 6.10
N PHE A 23 9.97 41.15 7.23
CA PHE A 23 8.90 40.20 7.53
C PHE A 23 7.52 40.87 7.55
N ILE A 24 7.40 42.04 8.20
CA ILE A 24 6.16 42.82 8.22
C ILE A 24 5.80 43.28 6.80
N TYR A 25 6.78 43.73 6.03
CA TYR A 25 6.56 44.16 4.64
C TYR A 25 6.08 43.00 3.75
N LEU A 26 6.70 41.82 3.86
CA LEU A 26 6.27 40.61 3.17
C LEU A 26 4.83 40.24 3.52
N THR A 27 4.50 40.16 4.81
CA THR A 27 3.15 39.74 5.26
C THR A 27 2.06 40.72 4.85
N LYS A 28 2.35 42.04 4.85
CA LYS A 28 1.44 43.06 4.31
C LYS A 28 1.15 42.88 2.82
N ASN A 29 2.18 42.60 2.01
CA ASN A 29 1.99 42.35 0.59
C ASN A 29 1.28 41.01 0.33
N LEU A 30 1.59 39.99 1.12
CA LEU A 30 0.98 38.66 0.99
C LEU A 30 -0.52 38.68 1.33
N LEU A 31 -0.90 39.34 2.43
CA LEU A 31 -2.27 39.33 2.96
C LEU A 31 -3.08 40.57 2.56
N LYS A 32 -2.43 41.56 1.93
CA LYS A 32 -2.96 42.85 1.46
C LYS A 32 -3.48 43.79 2.55
N LYS A 33 -4.33 43.30 3.46
CA LYS A 33 -4.97 44.09 4.51
C LYS A 33 -4.90 43.38 5.86
N ILE A 34 -4.12 43.93 6.78
CA ILE A 34 -3.97 43.44 8.14
C ILE A 34 -4.54 44.48 9.11
N ASP A 35 -5.35 44.03 10.08
CA ASP A 35 -5.82 44.86 11.20
C ASP A 35 -4.77 44.86 12.32
N GLU A 36 -4.11 46.00 12.50
CA GLU A 36 -3.06 46.24 13.49
C GLU A 36 -3.61 46.85 14.80
N SER A 37 -4.93 47.05 14.93
CA SER A 37 -5.54 47.72 16.10
C SER A 37 -5.26 47.03 17.44
N LYS A 38 -4.96 45.72 17.40
CA LYS A 38 -4.61 44.89 18.57
C LYS A 38 -3.16 44.39 18.52
N ALA A 39 -2.32 44.99 17.69
CA ALA A 39 -0.88 44.72 17.65
C ALA A 39 -0.26 45.09 19.00
N PHE A 40 0.72 44.32 19.44
CA PHE A 40 1.53 44.68 20.59
C PHE A 40 2.98 44.28 20.33
N HIS A 41 3.87 45.24 20.59
CA HIS A 41 5.32 45.08 20.48
C HIS A 41 5.98 44.77 21.83
N ALA A 42 5.18 44.53 22.88
CA ALA A 42 5.64 44.17 24.22
C ALA A 42 5.77 42.64 24.40
N ARG A 43 6.57 42.21 25.39
CA ARG A 43 6.74 40.78 25.72
C ARG A 43 5.41 40.18 26.17
N GLY A 44 4.81 39.34 25.33
CA GLY A 44 3.62 38.58 25.73
C GLY A 44 3.93 37.59 26.86
N TYR A 45 2.92 37.28 27.69
CA TYR A 45 3.08 36.31 28.77
C TYR A 45 3.40 34.92 28.20
N ILE A 46 4.54 34.36 28.58
CA ILE A 46 4.90 32.98 28.28
C ILE A 46 4.51 32.10 29.47
N PRO A 47 3.61 31.13 29.27
CA PRO A 47 3.29 30.15 30.30
C PRO A 47 4.53 29.38 30.74
N GLU A 48 4.59 29.04 32.02
CA GLU A 48 5.72 28.31 32.62
C GLU A 48 6.16 27.05 31.87
N ILE A 49 5.24 26.38 31.16
CA ILE A 49 5.53 25.16 30.41
C ILE A 49 6.33 25.39 29.13
N PHE A 50 6.32 26.61 28.58
CA PHE A 50 7.01 26.93 27.32
C PHE A 50 8.28 27.77 27.53
N LYS A 51 8.58 28.20 28.76
CA LYS A 51 9.71 29.10 29.07
C LYS A 51 11.07 28.50 28.71
N ASP A 52 11.20 27.17 28.72
CA ASP A 52 12.45 26.49 28.36
C ASP A 52 12.76 26.56 26.85
N HIS A 53 11.74 26.84 26.04
CA HIS A 53 11.82 26.87 24.58
C HIS A 53 11.58 28.28 24.01
N ILE A 54 10.65 29.03 24.57
CA ILE A 54 10.18 30.31 24.04
C ILE A 54 10.57 31.43 24.99
N LYS A 55 11.35 32.38 24.47
CA LYS A 55 11.82 33.54 25.21
C LYS A 55 10.72 34.60 25.32
N THR A 56 10.10 34.94 24.20
CA THR A 56 9.04 35.96 24.10
C THR A 56 8.34 35.87 22.74
N TYR A 57 7.21 36.54 22.58
CA TYR A 57 6.53 36.69 21.30
C TYR A 57 5.91 38.09 21.13
N GLU A 58 5.68 38.48 19.89
CA GLU A 58 5.03 39.73 19.47
C GLU A 58 3.86 39.44 18.52
N ARG A 59 2.83 40.29 18.56
CA ARG A 59 1.71 40.23 17.62
C ARG A 59 1.73 41.43 16.70
N ILE A 60 1.82 41.16 15.40
CA ILE A 60 1.86 42.18 14.35
C ILE A 60 0.46 42.63 13.95
N GLY A 61 -0.49 41.70 13.83
CA GLY A 61 -1.86 42.04 13.48
C GLY A 61 -2.75 40.82 13.25
N THR A 62 -3.96 41.08 12.74
CA THR A 62 -4.94 40.04 12.38
C THR A 62 -5.36 40.22 10.93
N TYR A 63 -5.33 39.14 10.17
CA TYR A 63 -5.94 39.03 8.87
C TYR A 63 -7.30 38.35 8.97
N THR A 64 -8.30 38.88 8.28
CA THR A 64 -9.63 38.26 8.15
C THR A 64 -9.87 38.00 6.67
N ASP A 65 -10.09 36.74 6.31
CA ASP A 65 -10.31 36.34 4.92
C ASP A 65 -11.75 36.65 4.45
N PRO A 66 -12.06 36.52 3.15
CA PRO A 66 -13.42 36.69 2.63
C PRO A 66 -14.49 35.78 3.26
N GLU A 67 -14.11 34.64 3.85
CA GLU A 67 -14.98 33.70 4.57
C GLU A 67 -15.11 34.01 6.06
N GLN A 68 -14.64 35.18 6.51
CA GLN A 68 -14.63 35.64 7.91
C GLN A 68 -13.73 34.83 8.86
N LYS A 69 -12.84 33.99 8.33
CA LYS A 69 -11.86 33.26 9.14
C LYS A 69 -10.68 34.16 9.50
N LYS A 70 -10.15 33.98 10.72
CA LYS A 70 -9.15 34.88 11.30
C LYS A 70 -7.78 34.23 11.42
N THR A 71 -6.76 34.90 10.88
CA THR A 71 -5.35 34.52 10.97
C THR A 71 -4.55 35.58 11.72
N ASP A 72 -3.88 35.23 12.81
CA ASP A 72 -3.00 36.15 13.53
C ASP A 72 -1.55 36.10 12.98
N ILE A 73 -0.90 37.26 12.82
CA ILE A 73 0.51 37.34 12.42
C ILE A 73 1.39 37.54 13.66
N LEU A 74 2.37 36.65 13.86
CA LEU A 74 3.20 36.58 15.07
C LEU A 74 4.70 36.51 14.75
N ILE A 75 5.50 37.03 15.68
CA ILE A 75 6.94 36.76 15.76
C ILE A 75 7.21 36.09 17.10
N VAL A 76 7.87 34.93 17.09
CA VAL A 76 8.18 34.14 18.29
C VAL A 76 9.69 33.99 18.39
N TYR A 77 10.27 34.56 19.44
CA TYR A 77 11.71 34.46 19.72
C TYR A 77 12.00 33.27 20.61
N LEU A 78 12.93 32.44 20.16
CA LEU A 78 13.30 31.20 20.82
C LEU A 78 14.36 31.42 21.89
N GLN A 79 14.41 30.51 22.88
CA GLN A 79 15.33 30.59 24.01
C GLN A 79 16.76 30.18 23.65
N LYS A 80 16.91 29.18 22.77
CA LYS A 80 18.19 28.61 22.33
C LYS A 80 18.12 28.38 20.82
N GLU A 81 19.28 28.35 20.16
CA GLU A 81 19.37 28.06 18.72
C GLU A 81 18.82 26.66 18.39
N THR A 82 19.20 25.65 19.17
CA THR A 82 18.73 24.26 19.04
C THR A 82 17.20 24.13 19.12
N THR A 83 16.51 25.10 19.73
CA THR A 83 15.04 25.08 19.84
C THR A 83 14.38 25.17 18.47
N LEU A 84 15.01 25.84 17.48
CA LEU A 84 14.45 26.00 16.14
C LEU A 84 14.12 24.65 15.49
N ASP A 85 14.98 23.64 15.73
CA ASP A 85 14.85 22.31 15.15
C ASP A 85 14.39 21.22 16.11
N LYS A 86 14.68 21.33 17.42
CA LYS A 86 14.38 20.29 18.43
C LYS A 86 13.02 20.45 19.12
N ALA A 87 12.41 21.63 19.10
CA ALA A 87 11.20 21.92 19.87
C ALA A 87 9.98 22.26 19.00
N ARG A 88 9.85 21.63 17.81
CA ARG A 88 8.75 21.90 16.86
C ARG A 88 7.37 21.67 17.49
N THR A 89 7.22 20.56 18.22
CA THR A 89 6.01 20.22 18.97
C THR A 89 5.68 21.28 20.03
N ALA A 90 6.67 21.72 20.81
CA ALA A 90 6.48 22.78 21.80
C ALA A 90 6.10 24.13 21.15
N GLN A 91 6.74 24.48 20.03
CA GLN A 91 6.41 25.67 19.24
C GLN A 91 4.96 25.61 18.72
N ARG A 92 4.54 24.49 18.12
CA ARG A 92 3.18 24.30 17.61
C ARG A 92 2.15 24.31 18.73
N ASN A 93 2.41 23.61 19.83
CA ASN A 93 1.53 23.57 21.00
C ASN A 93 1.37 24.96 21.64
N PHE A 94 2.44 25.76 21.68
CA PHE A 94 2.36 27.15 22.13
C PHE A 94 1.44 27.98 21.23
N ILE A 95 1.59 27.87 19.91
CA ILE A 95 0.71 28.60 18.97
C ILE A 95 -0.73 28.11 19.06
N ALA A 96 -0.96 26.79 19.09
CA ALA A 96 -2.30 26.21 19.21
C ALA A 96 -3.03 26.74 20.45
N ARG A 97 -2.32 26.80 21.58
CA ARG A 97 -2.83 27.40 22.80
C ARG A 97 -3.08 28.90 22.64
N TYR A 98 -2.14 29.66 22.09
CA TYR A 98 -2.31 31.11 21.86
C TYR A 98 -3.57 31.41 21.03
N LEU A 99 -3.81 30.65 19.96
CA LEU A 99 -4.97 30.81 19.08
C LEU A 99 -6.29 30.50 19.79
N LYS A 100 -6.27 29.51 20.70
CA LYS A 100 -7.42 29.16 21.56
C LYS A 100 -7.72 30.24 22.61
N ASP A 101 -6.70 30.66 23.37
CA ASP A 101 -6.85 31.55 24.53
C ASP A 101 -7.32 32.98 24.12
N ARG A 102 -7.10 33.41 22.87
CA ARG A 102 -7.36 34.78 22.41
C ARG A 102 -8.49 34.91 21.38
N GLY A 103 -9.59 34.18 21.62
CA GLY A 103 -10.86 34.35 20.90
C GLY A 103 -11.00 33.47 19.66
N GLU A 104 -10.67 32.19 19.79
CA GLU A 104 -10.91 31.11 18.82
C GLU A 104 -10.48 31.48 17.39
N LYS A 105 -9.19 31.77 17.23
CA LYS A 105 -8.61 32.04 15.91
C LYS A 105 -8.47 30.76 15.10
N ASP A 106 -8.69 30.85 13.79
CA ASP A 106 -8.63 29.70 12.88
C ASP A 106 -7.18 29.31 12.55
N ALA A 107 -6.30 30.30 12.41
CA ALA A 107 -4.91 30.07 12.03
C ALA A 107 -3.95 31.16 12.54
N GLY A 108 -2.65 30.93 12.37
CA GLY A 108 -1.58 31.88 12.59
C GLY A 108 -0.49 31.79 11.53
N LEU A 109 0.10 32.94 11.19
CA LEU A 109 1.28 33.06 10.34
C LEU A 109 2.44 33.59 11.18
N ILE A 110 3.49 32.78 11.36
CA ILE A 110 4.48 32.94 12.42
C ILE A 110 5.90 32.96 11.87
N ALA A 111 6.72 33.91 12.31
CA ALA A 111 8.17 33.82 12.21
C ALA A 111 8.73 33.28 13.54
N PHE A 112 9.36 32.10 13.52
CA PHE A 112 10.15 31.61 14.66
C PHE A 112 11.61 31.99 14.47
N VAL A 113 12.13 32.76 15.41
CA VAL A 113 13.43 33.43 15.31
C VAL A 113 14.38 32.85 16.35
N SER A 114 15.51 32.33 15.87
CA SER A 114 16.62 31.84 16.69
C SER A 114 17.42 33.00 17.31
N PRO A 115 18.21 32.77 18.37
CA PRO A 115 18.98 33.84 19.00
C PRO A 115 20.08 34.48 18.12
N ASN A 116 20.63 33.75 17.14
CA ASN A 116 21.65 34.26 16.21
C ASN A 116 21.03 34.91 14.96
N GLU A 117 19.73 34.74 14.75
CA GLU A 117 18.93 35.32 13.66
C GLU A 117 19.36 34.92 12.23
N GLU A 118 20.42 34.11 12.06
CA GLU A 118 20.92 33.72 10.73
C GLU A 118 19.92 32.87 9.97
N ASP A 119 19.38 31.83 10.62
CA ASP A 119 18.35 30.93 10.09
C ASP A 119 17.09 31.01 10.98
N TRP A 120 15.93 31.04 10.35
CA TRP A 120 14.63 31.21 10.99
C TRP A 120 13.52 30.45 10.25
N ARG A 121 12.33 30.30 10.85
CA ARG A 121 11.22 29.53 10.24
C ARG A 121 10.00 30.38 9.98
N PHE A 122 9.54 30.39 8.74
CA PHE A 122 8.27 30.98 8.34
C PHE A 122 7.18 29.90 8.34
N SER A 123 6.22 29.99 9.26
CA SER A 123 5.29 28.90 9.57
C SER A 123 3.82 29.34 9.46
N PHE A 124 2.98 28.46 8.94
CA PHE A 124 1.52 28.58 8.96
C PHE A 124 0.93 27.49 9.88
N VAL A 125 0.20 27.88 10.92
CA VAL A 125 -0.38 26.97 11.92
C VAL A 125 -1.89 27.09 11.91
N LYS A 126 -2.62 25.98 11.81
CA LYS A 126 -4.08 25.95 11.71
C LYS A 126 -4.69 25.07 12.79
N MET A 127 -5.78 25.54 13.42
CA MET A 127 -6.54 24.77 14.40
C MET A 127 -7.47 23.77 13.72
N GLU A 128 -7.48 22.51 14.16
CA GLU A 128 -8.55 21.57 13.86
C GLU A 128 -9.57 21.60 15.00
N TYR A 129 -10.87 21.60 14.70
CA TYR A 129 -11.93 21.56 15.71
C TYR A 129 -12.67 20.23 15.65
N LYS A 130 -12.74 19.48 16.75
CA LYS A 130 -13.60 18.29 16.87
C LYS A 130 -14.96 18.68 17.43
N LEU A 131 -15.97 18.66 16.58
CA LEU A 131 -17.37 18.73 17.00
C LEU A 131 -17.76 17.40 17.65
N VAL A 132 -18.31 17.47 18.86
CA VAL A 132 -18.83 16.33 19.62
C VAL A 132 -20.26 16.64 20.04
N GLU A 133 -21.14 15.70 19.72
CA GLU A 133 -22.54 15.78 20.11
C GLU A 133 -22.65 15.37 21.57
N THR A 134 -23.15 16.26 22.41
CA THR A 134 -23.40 15.95 23.82
C THR A 134 -24.51 14.89 23.93
N PRO A 135 -24.60 14.13 25.04
CA PRO A 135 -25.67 13.14 25.26
C PRO A 135 -27.10 13.70 25.17
N LYS A 136 -27.25 15.04 25.14
CA LYS A 136 -28.52 15.77 24.98
C LYS A 136 -28.78 16.24 23.54
N GLY A 137 -27.99 15.83 22.56
CA GLY A 137 -28.14 16.22 21.15
C GLY A 137 -27.61 17.62 20.79
N ASN A 138 -26.98 18.33 21.73
CA ASN A 138 -26.35 19.62 21.42
C ASN A 138 -24.93 19.40 20.92
N ILE A 139 -24.61 19.96 19.75
CA ILE A 139 -23.25 19.96 19.21
C ILE A 139 -22.42 20.98 20.02
N LYS A 140 -21.41 20.49 20.75
CA LYS A 140 -20.36 21.34 21.36
C LYS A 140 -19.01 20.99 20.74
N ALA A 141 -18.14 21.99 20.54
CA ALA A 141 -16.73 21.70 20.35
C ALA A 141 -16.21 21.00 21.63
N LYS A 142 -15.58 19.83 21.51
CA LYS A 142 -15.01 19.17 22.70
C LYS A 142 -13.82 20.00 23.17
N GLU A 143 -13.78 20.33 24.46
CA GLU A 143 -12.74 21.18 25.05
C GLU A 143 -11.36 20.49 25.15
N GLU A 144 -11.31 19.17 24.94
CA GLU A 144 -10.13 18.33 25.14
C GLU A 144 -9.30 18.14 23.86
N PHE A 145 -8.04 18.60 23.91
CA PHE A 145 -6.92 18.26 23.01
C PHE A 145 -7.23 18.24 21.51
N THR A 146 -7.55 19.40 20.93
CA THR A 146 -7.57 19.53 19.47
C THR A 146 -6.16 19.78 18.92
N PRO A 147 -5.64 18.90 18.06
CA PRO A 147 -4.32 19.06 17.47
C PRO A 147 -4.34 20.22 16.45
N ALA A 148 -3.33 21.09 16.49
CA ALA A 148 -3.06 22.02 15.40
C ALA A 148 -2.17 21.34 14.35
N LYS A 149 -2.32 21.74 13.09
CA LYS A 149 -1.40 21.38 12.00
C LYS A 149 -0.48 22.56 11.71
N ARG A 150 0.82 22.29 11.56
CA ARG A 150 1.82 23.30 11.23
C ARG A 150 2.48 22.97 9.90
N TYR A 151 2.59 23.98 9.04
CA TYR A 151 3.35 23.95 7.80
C TYR A 151 4.47 24.98 7.87
N SER A 152 5.67 24.71 7.38
CA SER A 152 6.81 25.62 7.57
C SER A 152 7.83 25.62 6.45
N TYR A 153 8.35 26.81 6.14
CA TYR A 153 9.58 27.00 5.37
C TYR A 153 10.73 27.26 6.35
N LEU A 154 11.84 26.53 6.20
CA LEU A 154 13.13 26.94 6.76
C LEU A 154 13.76 27.94 5.80
N VAL A 155 14.16 29.10 6.32
CA VAL A 155 14.65 30.25 5.56
C VAL A 155 15.78 30.91 6.33
N GLY A 156 16.62 31.69 5.65
CA GLY A 156 17.76 32.35 6.27
C GLY A 156 18.96 32.41 5.35
N LYS A 157 20.07 32.87 5.91
CA LYS A 157 21.35 33.04 5.20
C LYS A 157 21.85 31.76 4.53
N ASN A 158 21.53 30.60 5.10
CA ASN A 158 22.03 29.30 4.63
C ASN A 158 21.02 28.53 3.78
N GLU A 159 19.84 29.10 3.48
CA GLU A 159 18.77 28.41 2.78
C GLU A 159 18.36 29.09 1.47
N ASN A 160 18.02 28.28 0.47
CA ASN A 160 17.54 28.78 -0.80
C ASN A 160 16.05 29.08 -0.72
N SER A 161 15.60 30.10 -1.46
CA SER A 161 14.21 30.55 -1.43
C SER A 161 13.41 30.19 -2.68
N HIS A 162 13.96 29.42 -3.62
CA HIS A 162 13.28 29.06 -4.88
C HIS A 162 11.94 28.36 -4.66
N THR A 163 11.88 27.40 -3.73
CA THR A 163 10.62 26.72 -3.38
C THR A 163 9.57 27.72 -2.89
N ALA A 164 9.95 28.60 -1.96
CA ALA A 164 9.08 29.65 -1.44
C ALA A 164 8.66 30.66 -2.53
N GLN A 165 9.56 31.04 -3.43
CA GLN A 165 9.27 31.91 -4.59
C GLN A 165 8.19 31.26 -5.46
N SER A 166 8.37 30.00 -5.86
CA SER A 166 7.43 29.31 -6.73
C SER A 166 6.00 29.23 -6.16
N ARG A 167 5.85 29.24 -4.82
CA ARG A 167 4.56 29.11 -4.12
C ARG A 167 3.94 30.43 -3.70
N LEU A 168 4.74 31.38 -3.23
CA LEU A 168 4.25 32.65 -2.69
C LEU A 168 4.16 33.74 -3.76
N VAL A 169 4.97 33.70 -4.83
CA VAL A 169 4.87 34.67 -5.94
C VAL A 169 3.47 34.70 -6.57
N PRO A 170 2.80 33.56 -6.86
CA PRO A 170 1.42 33.59 -7.36
C PRO A 170 0.44 34.34 -6.45
N LEU A 171 0.62 34.28 -5.12
CA LEU A 171 -0.20 35.02 -4.16
C LEU A 171 0.13 36.52 -4.17
N LEU A 172 1.41 36.89 -4.31
CA LEU A 172 1.87 38.28 -4.38
C LEU A 172 1.49 38.99 -5.71
N LEU A 173 1.35 38.22 -6.79
CA LEU A 173 0.95 38.74 -8.11
C LEU A 173 -0.55 38.99 -8.22
N ASN A 174 -1.36 38.25 -7.46
CA ASN A 174 -2.80 38.38 -7.50
C ASN A 174 -3.20 39.65 -6.76
N ASP A 175 -3.47 40.75 -7.47
CA ASP A 175 -3.94 42.01 -6.88
C ASP A 175 -5.48 42.07 -6.76
N GLU A 176 -6.23 41.20 -7.44
CA GLU A 176 -7.70 41.26 -7.55
C GLU A 176 -8.45 40.88 -6.27
N TYR A 177 -8.01 39.83 -5.54
CA TYR A 177 -8.76 39.30 -4.38
C TYR A 177 -7.89 39.04 -3.15
N ASN A 178 -8.43 39.25 -1.95
CA ASN A 178 -7.77 38.86 -0.70
C ASN A 178 -7.63 37.33 -0.62
N PRO A 179 -6.46 36.78 -0.22
CA PRO A 179 -6.23 35.34 -0.26
C PRO A 179 -7.03 34.58 0.81
N LEU A 180 -7.79 33.57 0.39
CA LEU A 180 -8.46 32.66 1.33
C LEU A 180 -7.43 31.92 2.19
N ILE A 181 -7.81 31.52 3.42
CA ILE A 181 -6.95 30.67 4.27
C ILE A 181 -6.55 29.37 3.55
N THR A 182 -7.45 28.81 2.74
CA THR A 182 -7.15 27.63 1.90
C THR A 182 -6.09 27.92 0.85
N GLY A 183 -6.11 29.11 0.24
CA GLY A 183 -5.08 29.55 -0.71
C GLY A 183 -3.71 29.76 -0.05
N ILE A 184 -3.69 30.27 1.19
CA ILE A 184 -2.47 30.37 1.99
C ILE A 184 -1.96 28.97 2.33
N GLU A 185 -2.82 28.08 2.82
CA GLU A 185 -2.48 26.69 3.11
C GLU A 185 -1.91 25.96 1.88
N GLU A 186 -2.50 26.16 0.70
CA GLU A 186 -2.00 25.63 -0.57
C GLU A 186 -0.59 26.15 -0.93
N ALA A 187 -0.26 27.39 -0.58
CA ALA A 187 1.09 27.92 -0.76
C ALA A 187 2.10 27.29 0.19
N PHE A 188 1.68 26.52 1.18
CA PHE A 188 2.53 25.68 2.03
C PHE A 188 2.37 24.17 1.70
N SER A 189 1.74 23.83 0.58
CA SER A 189 1.55 22.43 0.16
C SER A 189 2.84 21.80 -0.36
N ILE A 190 3.30 20.75 0.34
CA ILE A 190 4.48 19.94 0.02
C ILE A 190 4.25 19.09 -1.24
N GLU A 191 3.03 18.62 -1.45
CA GLU A 191 2.69 17.70 -2.54
C GLU A 191 3.00 18.30 -3.92
N LYS A 192 2.73 19.60 -4.08
CA LYS A 192 3.06 20.32 -5.32
C LYS A 192 4.58 20.40 -5.55
N VAL A 193 5.37 20.65 -4.50
CA VAL A 193 6.85 20.72 -4.57
C VAL A 193 7.44 19.35 -4.87
N THR A 194 6.95 18.32 -4.18
CA THR A 194 7.33 16.92 -4.41
C THR A 194 7.07 16.48 -5.85
N LYS A 195 5.90 16.84 -6.40
CA LYS A 195 5.55 16.51 -7.79
C LYS A 195 6.44 17.21 -8.81
N GLU A 196 6.72 18.50 -8.60
CA GLU A 196 7.59 19.28 -9.48
C GLU A 196 9.03 18.73 -9.47
N PHE A 197 9.59 18.49 -8.28
CA PHE A 197 10.91 17.88 -8.16
C PHE A 197 10.95 16.49 -8.80
N PHE A 198 9.91 15.67 -8.61
CA PHE A 198 9.83 14.35 -9.21
C PHE A 198 9.97 14.39 -10.74
N GLU A 199 9.29 15.33 -11.39
CA GLU A 199 9.39 15.48 -12.85
C GLU A 199 10.82 15.83 -13.27
N LYS A 200 11.47 16.76 -12.56
CA LYS A 200 12.87 17.13 -12.83
C LYS A 200 13.84 15.97 -12.53
N TYR A 201 13.62 15.22 -11.44
CA TYR A 201 14.42 14.05 -11.07
C TYR A 201 14.32 12.93 -12.10
N ARG A 202 13.11 12.68 -12.64
CA ARG A 202 12.93 11.73 -13.74
C ARG A 202 13.69 12.14 -14.98
N ASP A 203 13.68 13.43 -15.31
CA ASP A 203 14.42 13.93 -16.47
C ASP A 203 15.94 13.83 -16.25
N LEU A 204 16.43 13.95 -15.01
CA LEU A 204 17.83 13.65 -14.64
C LEU A 204 18.15 12.17 -14.81
N PHE A 205 17.29 11.27 -14.33
CA PHE A 205 17.45 9.83 -14.48
C PHE A 205 17.55 9.42 -15.95
N LEU A 206 16.62 9.88 -16.80
CA LEU A 206 16.59 9.53 -18.22
C LEU A 206 17.84 10.04 -18.96
N ARG A 207 18.32 11.25 -18.64
CA ARG A 207 19.55 11.79 -19.23
C ARG A 207 20.80 11.03 -18.79
N THR A 208 20.90 10.73 -17.49
CA THR A 208 22.04 10.00 -16.93
C THR A 208 22.10 8.58 -17.48
N LYS A 209 20.96 7.88 -17.51
CA LYS A 209 20.85 6.54 -18.11
C LYS A 209 21.27 6.55 -19.57
N LYS A 210 20.78 7.52 -20.36
CA LYS A 210 21.14 7.63 -21.77
C LYS A 210 22.64 7.83 -21.97
N ALA A 211 23.27 8.69 -21.17
CA ALA A 211 24.72 8.90 -21.23
C ALA A 211 25.49 7.62 -20.88
N LEU A 212 25.04 6.88 -19.87
CA LEU A 212 25.63 5.60 -19.50
C LEU A 212 25.45 4.55 -20.61
N ASP A 213 24.26 4.46 -21.21
CA ASP A 213 23.98 3.56 -22.34
C ASP A 213 24.95 3.86 -23.50
N ASP A 214 25.13 5.13 -23.85
CA ASP A 214 26.07 5.55 -24.92
C ASP A 214 27.54 5.19 -24.59
N ILE A 215 27.95 5.23 -23.32
CA ILE A 215 29.30 4.85 -22.88
C ILE A 215 29.48 3.32 -22.94
N VAL A 216 28.55 2.56 -22.38
CA VAL A 216 28.60 1.09 -22.34
C VAL A 216 28.53 0.50 -23.76
N GLU A 217 27.82 1.12 -24.69
CA GLU A 217 27.80 0.67 -26.09
C GLU A 217 29.13 0.90 -26.82
N LYS A 218 29.86 1.97 -26.48
CA LYS A 218 31.11 2.35 -27.12
C LYS A 218 32.33 1.64 -26.53
N ASP A 219 32.38 1.46 -25.21
CA ASP A 219 33.52 0.85 -24.53
C ASP A 219 33.32 -0.66 -24.28
N LYS A 220 34.12 -1.48 -24.96
CA LYS A 220 34.08 -2.94 -24.85
C LYS A 220 34.49 -3.46 -23.47
N ARG A 221 35.34 -2.75 -22.72
CA ARG A 221 35.79 -3.17 -21.38
C ARG A 221 34.65 -3.01 -20.37
N ILE A 222 34.03 -1.83 -20.34
CA ILE A 222 32.89 -1.53 -19.46
C ILE A 222 31.75 -2.52 -19.74
N LYS A 223 31.41 -2.72 -21.03
CA LYS A 223 30.37 -3.68 -21.43
C LYS A 223 30.65 -5.10 -20.94
N LYS A 224 31.91 -5.54 -21.03
CA LYS A 224 32.32 -6.86 -20.56
C LYS A 224 32.18 -6.96 -19.04
N ASP A 225 32.73 -6.01 -18.29
CA ASP A 225 32.67 -6.04 -16.82
C ASP A 225 31.22 -6.00 -16.31
N PHE A 226 30.38 -5.12 -16.87
CA PHE A 226 28.97 -5.05 -16.51
C PHE A 226 28.23 -6.36 -16.80
N THR A 227 28.54 -7.03 -17.91
CA THR A 227 27.94 -8.31 -18.26
C THR A 227 28.40 -9.43 -17.32
N ASP A 228 29.71 -9.50 -17.04
CA ASP A 228 30.31 -10.54 -16.18
C ASP A 228 29.85 -10.40 -14.71
N LYS A 229 29.60 -9.16 -14.27
CA LYS A 229 29.15 -8.82 -12.91
C LYS A 229 27.63 -8.65 -12.79
N GLY A 230 26.88 -8.81 -13.88
CA GLY A 230 25.42 -8.65 -13.88
C GLY A 230 24.94 -7.25 -13.50
N VAL A 231 25.68 -6.20 -13.85
CA VAL A 231 25.33 -4.80 -13.60
C VAL A 231 24.42 -4.28 -14.69
N SER A 232 23.21 -3.87 -14.30
CA SER A 232 22.24 -3.22 -15.16
C SER A 232 22.46 -1.71 -15.21
N ASN A 233 22.46 -1.11 -16.40
CA ASN A 233 22.56 0.35 -16.57
C ASN A 233 21.46 1.11 -15.80
N VAL A 234 20.27 0.50 -15.72
CA VAL A 234 19.13 1.06 -14.98
C VAL A 234 19.45 1.11 -13.48
N ASP A 235 19.95 0.01 -12.93
CA ASP A 235 20.20 -0.10 -11.49
C ASP A 235 21.44 0.70 -11.07
N PHE A 236 22.47 0.76 -11.93
CA PHE A 236 23.60 1.68 -11.75
C PHE A 236 23.13 3.14 -11.69
N THR A 237 22.30 3.57 -12.64
CA THR A 237 21.79 4.95 -12.69
C THR A 237 20.94 5.28 -11.46
N LYS A 238 20.09 4.34 -11.01
CA LYS A 238 19.31 4.47 -9.77
C LYS A 238 20.22 4.62 -8.56
N LYS A 239 21.25 3.75 -8.43
CA LYS A 239 22.20 3.78 -7.32
C LYS A 239 22.97 5.09 -7.29
N LEU A 240 23.49 5.55 -8.43
CA LEU A 240 24.22 6.81 -8.56
C LEU A 240 23.38 8.01 -8.09
N LEU A 241 22.18 8.18 -8.64
CA LEU A 241 21.32 9.30 -8.22
C LEU A 241 20.89 9.15 -6.76
N GLY A 242 20.67 7.93 -6.28
CA GLY A 242 20.39 7.66 -4.86
C GLY A 242 21.53 8.07 -3.94
N GLN A 243 22.78 7.74 -4.30
CA GLN A 243 23.99 8.14 -3.57
C GLN A 243 24.14 9.67 -3.53
N ILE A 244 23.99 10.35 -4.67
CA ILE A 244 24.11 11.82 -4.73
C ILE A 244 23.02 12.48 -3.87
N VAL A 245 21.76 12.03 -3.99
CA VAL A 245 20.67 12.57 -3.16
C VAL A 245 20.94 12.34 -1.67
N PHE A 246 21.44 11.16 -1.30
CA PHE A 246 21.79 10.87 0.09
C PHE A 246 22.85 11.85 0.64
N LEU A 247 23.88 12.15 -0.16
CA LEU A 247 24.86 13.16 0.20
C LEU A 247 24.24 14.57 0.30
N TYR A 248 23.26 14.89 -0.53
CA TYR A 248 22.52 16.16 -0.43
C TYR A 248 21.73 16.30 0.87
N PHE A 249 21.14 15.21 1.37
CA PHE A 249 20.54 15.19 2.71
C PHE A 249 21.60 15.36 3.79
N LEU A 250 22.72 14.63 3.69
CA LEU A 250 23.71 14.60 4.77
C LEU A 250 24.58 15.87 4.84
N GLN A 251 24.89 16.51 3.72
CA GLN A 251 25.70 17.73 3.71
C GLN A 251 25.06 18.89 4.47
N LYS A 252 23.72 18.89 4.62
CA LYS A 252 23.00 19.87 5.45
C LYS A 252 23.40 19.82 6.93
N LYS A 253 23.97 18.71 7.41
CA LYS A 253 24.52 18.56 8.76
C LYS A 253 25.93 19.18 8.90
N GLY A 254 26.57 19.63 7.82
CA GLY A 254 27.93 20.18 7.85
C GLY A 254 29.01 19.13 8.14
N TRP A 255 28.73 17.86 7.82
CA TRP A 255 29.64 16.74 8.09
C TRP A 255 30.66 16.46 6.98
N PHE A 256 30.61 17.16 5.85
CA PHE A 256 31.60 16.99 4.79
C PHE A 256 32.50 18.21 4.71
N GLY A 257 33.78 17.99 4.37
CA GLY A 257 34.72 19.09 4.17
C GLY A 257 35.14 19.77 5.47
N VAL A 258 35.05 19.08 6.61
CA VAL A 258 35.48 19.62 7.90
C VAL A 258 37.00 19.65 7.96
N GLU A 259 37.58 20.75 8.44
CA GLU A 259 39.04 20.87 8.58
C GLU A 259 39.60 19.84 9.58
N ARG A 260 40.90 19.51 9.44
CA ARG A 260 41.54 18.44 10.22
C ARG A 260 41.42 18.62 11.74
N ASP A 261 41.45 19.85 12.22
CA ASP A 261 41.39 20.17 13.65
C ASP A 261 40.05 20.80 14.07
N ALA A 262 39.13 21.00 13.12
CA ALA A 262 37.80 21.55 13.39
C ALA A 262 36.83 20.48 13.93
N ASP A 263 35.84 20.94 14.68
CA ASP A 263 34.74 20.11 15.17
C ASP A 263 33.77 19.72 14.05
N TRP A 264 33.15 18.56 14.19
CA TRP A 264 32.15 18.10 13.23
C TRP A 264 30.94 19.05 13.18
N GLY A 265 30.40 19.26 11.98
CA GLY A 265 29.29 20.18 11.75
C GLY A 265 29.72 21.56 11.25
N THR A 266 31.01 21.91 11.29
CA THR A 266 31.53 23.18 10.74
C THR A 266 31.77 23.13 9.23
N GLY A 267 31.58 21.99 8.59
CA GLY A 267 31.82 21.80 7.17
C GLY A 267 30.78 22.53 6.31
N PRO A 268 31.10 22.81 5.03
CA PRO A 268 30.18 23.48 4.12
C PRO A 268 28.89 22.69 3.88
N LYS A 269 27.74 23.37 3.96
CA LYS A 269 26.42 22.79 3.64
C LYS A 269 26.19 22.57 2.13
N ASN A 270 27.13 22.99 1.29
CA ASN A 270 27.14 22.85 -0.19
C ASN A 270 28.40 22.13 -0.70
N PHE A 271 28.94 21.20 0.08
CA PHE A 271 30.20 20.51 -0.19
C PHE A 271 30.33 19.94 -1.62
N LEU A 272 29.28 19.28 -2.14
CA LEU A 272 29.31 18.71 -3.50
C LEU A 272 29.47 19.76 -4.59
N ARG A 273 28.86 20.94 -4.41
CA ARG A 273 29.01 22.08 -5.32
C ARG A 273 30.45 22.60 -5.30
N LEU A 274 31.07 22.69 -4.12
CA LEU A 274 32.45 23.13 -3.98
C LEU A 274 33.46 22.15 -4.60
N LEU A 275 33.18 20.84 -4.51
CA LEU A 275 33.96 19.82 -5.21
C LEU A 275 33.86 20.01 -6.73
N PHE A 276 32.64 20.17 -7.27
CA PHE A 276 32.43 20.39 -8.70
C PHE A 276 33.07 21.70 -9.21
N GLU A 277 33.03 22.75 -8.42
CA GLU A 277 33.67 24.04 -8.74
C GLU A 277 35.21 24.02 -8.59
N LYS A 278 35.80 22.85 -8.31
CA LYS A 278 37.25 22.66 -8.14
C LYS A 278 37.87 23.51 -7.02
N LYS A 279 37.06 23.89 -6.02
CA LYS A 279 37.53 24.67 -4.86
C LYS A 279 38.22 23.82 -3.80
N ILE A 280 37.95 22.51 -3.79
CA ILE A 280 38.46 21.56 -2.79
C ILE A 280 39.49 20.61 -3.41
N ALA A 281 39.21 20.06 -4.59
CA ALA A 281 40.09 19.13 -5.30
C ALA A 281 40.02 19.39 -6.81
N ASP A 282 41.13 19.17 -7.52
CA ASP A 282 41.17 19.24 -8.98
C ASP A 282 40.91 17.86 -9.59
N TYR A 283 40.36 17.83 -10.81
CA TYR A 283 39.94 16.60 -11.49
C TYR A 283 39.85 16.79 -13.01
N LYS A 284 39.83 15.66 -13.75
CA LYS A 284 39.56 15.62 -15.20
C LYS A 284 38.12 15.22 -15.51
N ASN A 285 37.57 14.28 -14.76
CA ASN A 285 36.18 13.86 -14.85
C ASN A 285 35.55 13.81 -13.45
N PHE A 286 34.42 14.48 -13.27
CA PHE A 286 33.83 14.62 -11.94
C PHE A 286 33.35 13.28 -11.35
N PHE A 287 32.81 12.39 -12.18
CA PHE A 287 32.34 11.10 -11.68
C PHE A 287 33.52 10.21 -11.25
N ASN A 288 34.45 9.97 -12.18
CA ASN A 288 35.55 9.02 -12.01
C ASN A 288 36.55 9.47 -10.95
N ASP A 289 36.93 10.76 -10.95
CA ASP A 289 38.03 11.25 -10.12
C ASP A 289 37.55 11.75 -8.74
N ILE A 290 36.27 12.12 -8.60
CA ILE A 290 35.73 12.69 -7.35
C ILE A 290 34.66 11.79 -6.74
N LEU A 291 33.60 11.45 -7.48
CA LEU A 291 32.46 10.73 -6.90
C LEU A 291 32.78 9.27 -6.59
N GLU A 292 33.47 8.53 -7.46
CA GLU A 292 33.84 7.13 -7.18
C GLU A 292 34.74 6.99 -5.94
N PRO A 293 35.85 7.76 -5.79
CA PRO A 293 36.64 7.72 -4.56
C PRO A 293 35.86 8.20 -3.33
N LEU A 294 34.99 9.20 -3.48
CA LEU A 294 34.12 9.65 -2.38
C LEU A 294 33.18 8.52 -1.91
N PHE A 295 32.53 7.81 -2.83
CA PHE A 295 31.65 6.70 -2.50
C PHE A 295 32.44 5.50 -1.98
N TYR A 296 33.26 4.90 -2.84
CA TYR A 296 33.82 3.55 -2.64
C TYR A 296 35.04 3.52 -1.71
N GLU A 297 35.66 4.67 -1.42
CA GLU A 297 36.75 4.76 -0.46
C GLU A 297 36.37 5.60 0.77
N ALA A 298 35.98 6.86 0.56
CA ALA A 298 35.79 7.80 1.66
C ALA A 298 34.58 7.42 2.52
N LEU A 299 33.44 7.05 1.94
CA LEU A 299 32.25 6.75 2.73
C LEU A 299 32.18 5.26 3.14
N ALA A 300 32.83 4.38 2.37
CA ALA A 300 32.71 2.93 2.51
C ALA A 300 33.78 2.24 3.37
N ASN A 301 34.90 2.91 3.68
CA ASN A 301 36.01 2.35 4.46
C ASN A 301 36.34 3.18 5.71
N GLU A 302 36.67 2.50 6.82
CA GLU A 302 37.08 3.14 8.07
C GLU A 302 38.51 3.69 7.95
N ARG A 303 38.75 4.89 8.49
CA ARG A 303 40.06 5.58 8.43
C ARG A 303 40.46 6.13 9.78
N THR A 304 41.75 6.28 10.00
CA THR A 304 42.29 6.92 11.20
C THR A 304 41.90 8.39 11.25
N ALA A 305 41.22 8.80 12.33
CA ALA A 305 40.75 10.17 12.58
C ALA A 305 39.80 10.74 11.49
N ASP A 306 39.12 9.87 10.74
CA ASP A 306 38.15 10.22 9.68
C ASP A 306 38.70 11.16 8.59
N PHE A 307 40.02 11.31 8.51
CA PHE A 307 40.68 12.20 7.58
C PHE A 307 40.87 11.51 6.23
N TYR A 308 40.45 12.19 5.15
CA TYR A 308 40.58 11.70 3.79
C TYR A 308 41.63 12.53 3.03
N SER A 309 42.79 11.93 2.78
CA SER A 309 43.96 12.61 2.22
C SER A 309 43.70 13.19 0.83
N HIS A 310 42.87 12.53 0.01
CA HIS A 310 42.61 12.95 -1.35
C HIS A 310 41.88 14.30 -1.43
N PHE A 311 41.03 14.63 -0.45
CA PHE A 311 40.33 15.93 -0.36
C PHE A 311 40.85 16.83 0.77
N ASN A 312 41.92 16.41 1.45
CA ASN A 312 42.55 17.14 2.57
C ASN A 312 41.55 17.62 3.65
N CYS A 313 40.51 16.82 3.93
CA CYS A 313 39.46 17.16 4.89
C CYS A 313 38.94 15.90 5.60
N LYS A 314 38.14 16.10 6.65
CA LYS A 314 37.42 15.01 7.32
C LYS A 314 36.15 14.66 6.55
N ILE A 315 35.94 13.35 6.41
CA ILE A 315 34.76 12.75 5.78
C ILE A 315 34.37 11.54 6.60
N PRO A 316 33.11 11.41 7.01
CA PRO A 316 32.70 10.32 7.85
C PRO A 316 32.70 8.97 7.15
N PHE A 317 32.97 7.93 7.92
CA PHE A 317 32.70 6.57 7.52
C PHE A 317 31.22 6.23 7.78
N LEU A 318 30.50 5.82 6.74
CA LEU A 318 29.06 5.48 6.81
C LEU A 318 28.76 4.00 6.57
N ASN A 319 29.79 3.15 6.46
CA ASN A 319 29.69 1.74 6.10
C ASN A 319 29.43 1.47 4.61
N GLY A 320 29.70 0.22 4.19
CA GLY A 320 29.80 -0.20 2.79
C GLY A 320 28.50 -0.19 1.98
N GLY A 321 27.38 -0.71 2.48
CA GLY A 321 26.24 -1.11 1.63
C GLY A 321 25.86 -0.16 0.47
N LEU A 322 25.37 1.06 0.77
CA LEU A 322 25.01 2.05 -0.25
C LEU A 322 26.21 2.50 -1.09
N PHE A 323 27.36 2.60 -0.44
CA PHE A 323 28.58 3.18 -0.98
C PHE A 323 29.56 2.10 -1.43
N ASP A 324 29.10 0.88 -1.69
CA ASP A 324 29.88 -0.20 -2.28
C ASP A 324 29.62 -0.25 -3.79
N PRO A 325 30.59 -0.65 -4.61
CA PRO A 325 30.38 -0.85 -6.04
C PRO A 325 29.26 -1.88 -6.28
N ILE A 326 28.33 -1.58 -7.20
CA ILE A 326 27.24 -2.52 -7.52
C ILE A 326 27.81 -3.83 -8.06
N ASN A 327 27.43 -4.95 -7.45
CA ASN A 327 27.94 -6.30 -7.74
C ASN A 327 29.49 -6.40 -7.80
N ASN A 328 30.21 -5.53 -7.09
CA ASN A 328 31.67 -5.48 -7.10
C ASN A 328 32.26 -5.40 -8.53
N TYR A 329 31.70 -4.52 -9.38
CA TYR A 329 32.34 -4.14 -10.64
C TYR A 329 33.71 -3.51 -10.39
N ASP A 330 34.62 -3.63 -11.34
CA ASP A 330 36.02 -3.25 -11.17
C ASP A 330 36.21 -1.75 -11.38
N TRP A 331 35.72 -0.96 -10.42
CA TRP A 331 35.78 0.50 -10.44
C TRP A 331 37.21 1.07 -10.43
N VAL A 332 38.20 0.26 -10.04
CA VAL A 332 39.62 0.67 -10.01
C VAL A 332 40.25 0.60 -11.41
N HIS A 333 39.81 -0.34 -12.24
CA HIS A 333 40.38 -0.56 -13.57
C HIS A 333 39.42 -0.27 -14.73
N THR A 334 38.18 0.11 -14.43
CA THR A 334 37.12 0.40 -15.40
C THR A 334 36.65 1.84 -15.26
N ASP A 335 37.25 2.76 -16.03
CA ASP A 335 36.90 4.17 -15.99
C ASP A 335 35.53 4.45 -16.64
N ILE A 336 34.57 5.01 -15.88
CA ILE A 336 33.25 5.38 -16.39
C ILE A 336 33.19 6.90 -16.56
N LEU A 337 33.55 7.39 -17.74
CA LEU A 337 33.67 8.82 -18.02
C LEU A 337 32.31 9.50 -18.31
N LEU A 338 31.48 9.68 -17.29
CA LEU A 338 30.22 10.43 -17.40
C LEU A 338 30.51 11.92 -17.68
N PRO A 339 29.87 12.54 -18.70
CA PRO A 339 30.07 13.96 -19.00
C PRO A 339 29.74 14.89 -17.82
N ASP A 340 30.63 15.85 -17.53
CA ASP A 340 30.46 16.81 -16.42
C ASP A 340 29.19 17.67 -16.57
N ASN A 341 28.72 17.90 -17.80
CA ASN A 341 27.49 18.66 -18.08
C ASN A 341 26.20 17.99 -17.56
N ILE A 342 26.26 16.70 -17.20
CA ILE A 342 25.18 15.98 -16.53
C ILE A 342 25.04 16.47 -15.09
N PHE A 343 26.14 16.87 -14.44
CA PHE A 343 26.16 17.32 -13.06
C PHE A 343 25.86 18.81 -12.94
N SER A 344 26.42 19.65 -13.82
CA SER A 344 26.09 21.08 -13.87
C SER A 344 26.32 21.68 -15.26
N ASN A 345 25.51 22.65 -15.67
CA ASN A 345 25.65 23.37 -16.95
C ASN A 345 25.02 24.77 -16.92
N ASP A 346 25.15 25.54 -18.00
CA ASP A 346 24.61 26.92 -18.12
C ASP A 346 23.28 27.00 -18.90
N VAL A 347 22.58 25.89 -19.09
CA VAL A 347 21.34 25.86 -19.89
C VAL A 347 20.21 26.56 -19.12
N LYS A 348 19.58 27.57 -19.73
CA LYS A 348 18.42 28.24 -19.12
C LYS A 348 17.14 27.42 -19.26
N THR A 349 16.38 27.30 -18.18
CA THR A 349 15.08 26.61 -18.18
C THR A 349 13.96 27.53 -18.66
N LYS A 350 12.79 26.96 -18.95
CA LYS A 350 11.60 27.74 -19.35
C LYS A 350 11.12 28.68 -18.24
N GLU A 351 11.41 28.32 -17.00
CA GLU A 351 11.07 29.05 -15.79
C GLU A 351 12.04 30.22 -15.51
N GLY A 352 13.15 30.31 -16.24
CA GLY A 352 14.16 31.36 -16.12
C GLY A 352 15.39 30.97 -15.28
N ASP A 353 15.41 29.77 -14.71
CA ASP A 353 16.52 29.29 -13.89
C ASP A 353 17.74 28.94 -14.76
N THR A 354 18.96 29.08 -14.22
CA THR A 354 20.20 28.67 -14.91
C THR A 354 20.64 27.28 -14.47
N GLY A 355 20.96 26.43 -15.44
CA GLY A 355 21.44 25.07 -15.28
C GLY A 355 20.38 23.99 -15.37
N THR A 356 20.79 22.78 -15.70
CA THR A 356 19.91 21.61 -15.80
C THR A 356 20.59 20.34 -15.30
N GLY A 357 21.81 20.43 -14.77
CA GLY A 357 22.53 19.28 -14.23
C GLY A 357 21.94 18.79 -12.90
N ILE A 358 22.42 17.63 -12.44
CA ILE A 358 22.00 17.02 -11.17
C ILE A 358 22.16 18.00 -10.00
N LEU A 359 23.34 18.62 -9.88
CA LEU A 359 23.63 19.57 -8.82
C LEU A 359 22.79 20.84 -8.98
N ASP A 360 22.59 21.33 -10.21
CA ASP A 360 21.81 22.56 -10.48
C ASP A 360 20.35 22.42 -10.08
N VAL A 361 19.77 21.25 -10.34
CA VAL A 361 18.40 20.95 -9.94
C VAL A 361 18.33 20.80 -8.44
N PHE A 362 19.22 20.01 -7.81
CA PHE A 362 19.14 19.76 -6.37
C PHE A 362 19.39 21.05 -5.56
N ASP A 363 20.31 21.92 -5.97
CA ASP A 363 20.57 23.18 -5.27
C ASP A 363 19.34 24.10 -5.20
N ARG A 364 18.35 23.97 -6.12
CA ARG A 364 17.13 24.78 -6.09
C ARG A 364 16.15 24.37 -5.01
N TYR A 365 16.22 23.13 -4.52
CA TYR A 365 15.27 22.62 -3.56
C TYR A 365 15.91 22.50 -2.19
N ASN A 366 15.15 22.83 -1.15
CA ASN A 366 15.60 22.62 0.22
C ASN A 366 15.41 21.14 0.57
N PHE A 367 16.48 20.51 1.06
CA PHE A 367 16.44 19.14 1.57
C PHE A 367 16.31 19.17 3.09
N THR A 368 15.35 18.41 3.63
CA THR A 368 15.21 18.20 5.06
C THR A 368 15.53 16.75 5.37
N VAL A 369 16.35 16.52 6.40
CA VAL A 369 16.64 15.15 6.81
C VAL A 369 15.42 14.53 7.50
N LYS A 370 14.57 15.32 8.17
CA LYS A 370 13.40 14.84 8.93
C LYS A 370 12.26 14.50 7.96
N GLU A 371 11.73 13.27 8.05
CA GLU A 371 10.44 12.97 7.43
C GLU A 371 9.33 13.72 8.19
N ASP A 372 8.37 14.29 7.46
CA ASP A 372 7.28 15.04 8.07
C ASP A 372 6.37 14.14 8.91
N GLU A 373 5.83 14.71 9.99
CA GLU A 373 4.82 14.07 10.82
C GLU A 373 3.40 14.52 10.36
N PRO A 374 2.32 13.77 10.67
CA PRO A 374 0.96 14.15 10.27
C PRO A 374 0.53 15.56 10.71
N LEU A 375 1.11 16.07 11.80
CA LEU A 375 0.81 17.39 12.38
C LEU A 375 1.88 18.46 12.10
N GLU A 376 3.06 18.07 11.58
CA GLU A 376 4.23 18.93 11.36
C GLU A 376 4.79 18.68 9.97
N LYS A 377 4.57 19.64 9.06
CA LYS A 377 4.92 19.55 7.65
C LYS A 377 5.94 20.62 7.27
N GLU A 378 7.10 20.24 6.78
CA GLU A 378 8.15 21.15 6.30
C GLU A 378 8.15 21.20 4.77
N VAL A 379 8.10 22.39 4.18
CA VAL A 379 8.08 22.57 2.72
C VAL A 379 9.49 22.40 2.15
N ALA A 380 9.94 21.15 2.15
CA ALA A 380 11.25 20.70 1.71
C ALA A 380 11.12 19.29 1.09
N ILE A 381 12.17 18.86 0.40
CA ILE A 381 12.33 17.48 -0.04
C ILE A 381 12.74 16.65 1.18
N ASP A 382 11.95 15.64 1.50
CA ASP A 382 12.22 14.70 2.59
C ASP A 382 12.59 13.30 2.06
N PRO A 383 13.12 12.39 2.90
CA PRO A 383 13.46 11.03 2.48
C PRO A 383 12.28 10.22 1.95
N GLU A 384 11.04 10.49 2.40
CA GLU A 384 9.86 9.79 1.89
C GLU A 384 9.61 10.09 0.42
N MET A 385 9.87 11.32 0.00
CA MET A 385 9.71 11.70 -1.40
C MET A 385 10.53 10.80 -2.33
N LEU A 386 11.68 10.26 -1.88
CA LEU A 386 12.42 9.26 -2.64
C LEU A 386 11.57 8.03 -2.93
N GLY A 387 10.83 7.51 -1.94
CA GLY A 387 9.90 6.41 -2.14
C GLY A 387 8.89 6.70 -3.25
N LYS A 388 8.25 7.88 -3.19
CA LYS A 388 7.33 8.34 -4.24
C LYS A 388 8.03 8.46 -5.58
N VAL A 389 9.21 9.06 -5.64
CA VAL A 389 9.95 9.28 -6.88
C VAL A 389 10.31 7.95 -7.52
N PHE A 390 10.97 7.08 -6.79
CA PHE A 390 11.46 5.83 -7.34
C PHE A 390 10.33 4.86 -7.71
N GLU A 391 9.27 4.76 -6.91
CA GLU A 391 8.08 3.97 -7.28
C GLU A 391 7.39 4.54 -8.54
N ASN A 392 7.44 5.86 -8.72
CA ASN A 392 6.87 6.51 -9.89
C ASN A 392 7.79 6.50 -11.12
N LEU A 393 9.11 6.34 -10.94
CA LEU A 393 10.13 6.12 -11.97
C LEU A 393 10.05 4.71 -12.57
N LEU A 394 9.55 3.74 -11.80
CA LEU A 394 9.14 2.45 -12.34
C LEU A 394 8.09 2.72 -13.43
N GLU A 395 8.46 2.38 -14.66
CA GLU A 395 8.06 3.05 -15.90
C GLU A 395 6.55 3.29 -16.10
N VAL A 396 6.26 4.43 -16.75
CA VAL A 396 4.94 4.99 -17.13
C VAL A 396 4.06 4.01 -17.95
N LYS A 397 4.57 2.85 -18.37
CA LYS A 397 3.82 1.80 -19.07
C LYS A 397 3.41 0.61 -18.19
N ASP A 398 4.10 0.34 -17.08
CA ASP A 398 3.97 -0.92 -16.33
C ASP A 398 3.27 -0.83 -14.97
N ARG A 399 2.76 0.35 -14.55
CA ARG A 399 1.96 0.41 -13.31
C ARG A 399 0.73 -0.49 -13.32
N LYS A 400 0.11 -0.67 -14.50
CA LYS A 400 -1.03 -1.60 -14.68
C LYS A 400 -0.61 -3.07 -14.63
N SER A 401 0.63 -3.40 -14.97
CA SER A 401 1.13 -4.79 -15.02
C SER A 401 1.72 -5.22 -13.67
N LYS A 402 2.44 -4.34 -12.96
CA LYS A 402 3.01 -4.61 -11.63
C LYS A 402 2.06 -4.36 -10.45
N GLY A 403 1.06 -3.48 -10.62
CA GLY A 403 0.03 -3.23 -9.61
C GLY A 403 0.55 -2.60 -8.31
N THR A 404 1.67 -1.89 -8.33
CA THR A 404 2.30 -1.25 -7.17
C THR A 404 1.80 0.19 -7.01
N TYR A 405 1.34 0.57 -5.81
CA TYR A 405 0.84 1.92 -5.51
C TYR A 405 1.41 2.41 -4.18
N TYR A 406 1.85 3.67 -4.15
CA TYR A 406 2.30 4.32 -2.92
C TYR A 406 1.14 4.49 -1.92
N THR A 407 1.32 4.06 -0.67
CA THR A 407 0.30 4.22 0.39
C THR A 407 0.39 5.60 1.05
N PRO A 408 -0.70 6.40 1.08
CA PRO A 408 -0.69 7.71 1.73
C PRO A 408 -0.28 7.66 3.21
N ARG A 409 0.41 8.70 3.69
CA ARG A 409 0.97 8.79 5.06
C ARG A 409 -0.09 8.55 6.13
N GLU A 410 -1.25 9.17 5.97
CA GLU A 410 -2.36 9.10 6.92
C GLU A 410 -2.85 7.66 7.08
N ILE A 411 -2.87 6.89 5.98
CA ILE A 411 -3.23 5.48 5.97
C ILE A 411 -2.12 4.63 6.62
N VAL A 412 -0.86 4.89 6.28
CA VAL A 412 0.29 4.19 6.87
C VAL A 412 0.31 4.38 8.39
N HIS A 413 0.19 5.62 8.86
CA HIS A 413 0.15 5.95 10.29
C HIS A 413 -1.00 5.24 10.99
N TYR A 414 -2.21 5.30 10.42
CA TYR A 414 -3.39 4.63 10.95
C TYR A 414 -3.18 3.11 11.08
N MET A 415 -2.72 2.45 10.01
CA MET A 415 -2.49 1.00 10.00
C MET A 415 -1.40 0.58 10.98
N CYS A 416 -0.31 1.36 11.11
CA CYS A 416 0.77 1.08 12.06
C CYS A 416 0.28 1.21 13.51
N GLN A 417 -0.43 2.32 13.82
CA GLN A 417 -0.98 2.57 15.14
C GLN A 417 -1.98 1.48 15.55
N GLU A 418 -2.95 1.14 14.70
CA GLU A 418 -3.92 0.07 15.00
C GLU A 418 -3.24 -1.28 15.16
N SER A 419 -2.22 -1.60 14.36
CA SER A 419 -1.47 -2.84 14.52
C SER A 419 -0.78 -2.91 15.88
N LEU A 420 -0.19 -1.81 16.34
CA LEU A 420 0.49 -1.72 17.63
C LEU A 420 -0.50 -1.80 18.81
N ILE A 421 -1.67 -1.17 18.71
CA ILE A 421 -2.76 -1.29 19.69
C ILE A 421 -3.17 -2.75 19.85
N ASN A 422 -3.42 -3.46 18.74
CA ASN A 422 -3.86 -4.85 18.79
C ASN A 422 -2.75 -5.79 19.30
N TYR A 423 -1.48 -5.53 18.94
CA TYR A 423 -0.34 -6.28 19.45
C TYR A 423 -0.21 -6.14 20.97
N LEU A 424 -0.16 -4.91 21.48
CA LEU A 424 -0.02 -4.65 22.92
C LEU A 424 -1.22 -5.18 23.71
N THR A 425 -2.45 -4.99 23.21
CA THR A 425 -3.66 -5.53 23.84
C THR A 425 -3.56 -7.04 24.00
N THR A 426 -3.09 -7.74 22.97
CA THR A 426 -2.96 -9.20 22.96
C THR A 426 -1.85 -9.69 23.89
N GLU A 427 -0.67 -9.08 23.81
CA GLU A 427 0.50 -9.47 24.62
C GLU A 427 0.33 -9.19 26.12
N LEU A 428 -0.35 -8.10 26.47
CA LEU A 428 -0.59 -7.73 27.87
C LEU A 428 -1.74 -8.53 28.49
N SER A 429 -2.72 -8.97 27.70
CA SER A 429 -3.83 -9.81 28.18
C SER A 429 -3.43 -11.27 28.44
N ASN A 430 -2.43 -11.80 27.72
CA ASN A 430 -2.04 -13.22 27.79
C ASN A 430 -0.99 -13.55 28.88
N GLY A 431 -0.73 -12.65 29.85
CA GLY A 431 0.41 -12.70 30.77
C GLY A 431 0.49 -13.93 31.70
N HIS A 432 1.04 -15.04 31.21
CA HIS A 432 1.64 -16.16 31.97
C HIS A 432 3.16 -15.98 32.20
N SER A 433 3.72 -14.81 31.90
CA SER A 433 5.15 -14.56 32.04
C SER A 433 5.38 -13.21 32.71
N ARG A 434 5.02 -13.12 34.00
CA ARG A 434 5.61 -12.11 34.88
C ARG A 434 7.07 -12.51 35.12
N PRO A 435 8.08 -11.71 34.77
CA PRO A 435 9.45 -11.99 35.15
C PRO A 435 9.54 -12.10 36.67
N SER A 436 10.16 -13.15 37.19
CA SER A 436 10.29 -13.48 38.62
C SER A 436 11.13 -12.47 39.44
N SER A 437 11.44 -11.30 38.88
CA SER A 437 12.25 -10.25 39.51
C SER A 437 11.46 -9.05 40.04
N CYS A 438 10.13 -8.99 39.83
CA CYS A 438 9.31 -7.98 40.50
C CYS A 438 8.87 -8.51 41.88
N HIS A 439 9.61 -8.12 42.92
CA HIS A 439 9.19 -8.35 44.31
C HIS A 439 7.79 -7.75 44.52
N SER A 440 6.88 -8.64 44.88
CA SER A 440 5.50 -8.40 45.26
C SER A 440 5.37 -7.29 46.29
N ARG A 441 4.76 -6.17 45.89
CA ARG A 441 3.84 -5.44 46.77
C ARG A 441 2.47 -6.07 46.59
N GLU A 442 1.83 -6.42 47.69
CA GLU A 442 0.47 -6.97 47.72
C GLU A 442 -0.50 -5.96 47.08
N GLY A 443 -1.06 -6.33 45.92
CA GLY A 443 -1.88 -5.47 45.06
C GLY A 443 -1.37 -5.53 43.62
N GLY A 444 -1.86 -6.49 42.81
CA GLY A 444 -1.42 -6.64 41.43
C GLY A 444 -1.74 -5.41 40.58
N ASN A 445 -0.78 -4.89 39.82
CA ASN A 445 -1.01 -3.78 38.89
C ASN A 445 -2.15 -4.14 37.91
N PRO A 446 -3.11 -3.22 37.68
CA PRO A 446 -4.21 -3.47 36.75
C PRO A 446 -3.67 -3.68 35.33
N VAL A 447 -4.20 -4.68 34.62
CA VAL A 447 -3.86 -4.93 33.22
C VAL A 447 -4.37 -3.76 32.38
N PRO A 448 -3.54 -3.16 31.50
CA PRO A 448 -3.99 -2.05 30.65
C PRO A 448 -5.17 -2.46 29.76
N SER A 449 -6.24 -1.67 29.79
CA SER A 449 -7.37 -1.84 28.87
C SER A 449 -6.99 -1.45 27.44
N ARG A 450 -7.75 -1.91 26.45
CA ARG A 450 -7.54 -1.48 25.05
C ARG A 450 -7.72 0.03 24.91
N GLU A 451 -8.69 0.62 25.61
CA GLU A 451 -8.96 2.05 25.63
C GLU A 451 -7.79 2.85 26.22
N ASP A 452 -7.16 2.36 27.29
CA ASP A 452 -5.98 2.98 27.88
C ASP A 452 -4.78 2.94 26.92
N ILE A 453 -4.55 1.80 26.26
CA ILE A 453 -3.49 1.63 25.26
C ILE A 453 -3.72 2.57 24.08
N GLU A 454 -4.95 2.62 23.55
CA GLU A 454 -5.32 3.49 22.44
C GLU A 454 -5.14 4.98 22.81
N THR A 455 -5.58 5.38 24.01
CA THR A 455 -5.39 6.74 24.54
C THR A 455 -3.90 7.07 24.64
N PHE A 456 -3.09 6.13 25.14
CA PHE A 456 -1.65 6.32 25.28
C PHE A 456 -0.95 6.45 23.92
N LEU A 457 -1.23 5.58 22.94
CA LEU A 457 -0.61 5.66 21.62
C LEU A 457 -1.02 6.93 20.86
N LYS A 458 -2.26 7.39 21.03
CA LYS A 458 -2.74 8.62 20.38
C LYS A 458 -2.19 9.89 21.02
N TYR A 459 -2.17 9.96 22.36
CA TYR A 459 -1.97 11.21 23.10
C TYR A 459 -0.76 11.23 24.03
N GLY A 460 -0.06 10.11 24.21
CA GLY A 460 1.04 9.97 25.18
C GLY A 460 2.20 10.93 24.95
N GLU A 461 2.51 11.25 23.69
CA GLU A 461 3.54 12.24 23.35
C GLU A 461 3.15 13.66 23.82
N THR A 462 1.89 14.06 23.63
CA THR A 462 1.38 15.36 24.11
C THR A 462 1.36 15.43 25.64
N ALA A 463 1.28 14.27 26.30
CA ALA A 463 1.35 14.16 27.75
C ALA A 463 2.78 14.20 28.30
N LEU A 464 3.82 13.93 27.48
CA LEU A 464 5.20 13.76 27.93
C LEU A 464 5.73 14.95 28.74
N GLU A 465 5.61 16.18 28.21
CA GLU A 465 6.08 17.40 28.88
C GLU A 465 5.34 17.64 30.20
N HIS A 466 4.05 17.35 30.22
CA HIS A 466 3.19 17.54 31.38
C HIS A 466 3.56 16.55 32.48
N ASP A 467 3.64 15.27 32.13
CA ASP A 467 3.79 14.19 33.09
C ASP A 467 5.24 14.11 33.60
N SER A 468 6.25 14.41 32.77
CA SER A 468 7.66 14.56 33.22
C SER A 468 7.80 15.63 34.32
N ARG A 469 7.00 16.70 34.24
CA ARG A 469 7.00 17.77 35.24
C ARG A 469 6.29 17.34 36.53
N VAL A 470 5.26 16.50 36.44
CA VAL A 470 4.59 15.89 37.61
C VAL A 470 5.55 14.91 38.32
N VAL A 471 6.26 14.07 37.56
CA VAL A 471 7.29 13.15 38.08
C VAL A 471 8.39 13.91 38.81
N SER A 472 8.99 14.92 38.17
CA SER A 472 10.11 15.69 38.78
C SER A 472 9.70 16.46 40.04
N LYS A 473 8.45 16.95 40.12
CA LYS A 473 7.94 17.64 41.31
C LYS A 473 7.44 16.70 42.41
N GLY A 474 7.22 15.41 42.11
CA GLY A 474 6.79 14.39 43.06
C GLY A 474 5.40 14.59 43.66
N ARG A 475 4.55 15.47 43.10
CA ARG A 475 3.19 15.76 43.59
C ARG A 475 2.26 16.24 42.48
N GLU A 476 0.99 15.85 42.55
CA GLU A 476 -0.09 16.40 41.73
C GLU A 476 -0.67 17.68 42.37
N THR A 477 -1.16 18.60 41.54
CA THR A 477 -1.91 19.80 41.96
C THR A 477 -3.16 19.94 41.11
N GLU A 478 -4.09 20.85 41.46
CA GLU A 478 -5.28 21.16 40.64
C GLU A 478 -4.93 21.57 39.19
N THR A 479 -3.70 22.02 38.95
CA THR A 479 -3.18 22.48 37.66
C THR A 479 -2.18 21.52 36.99
N TYR A 480 -1.69 20.49 37.68
CA TYR A 480 -0.66 19.56 37.19
C TYR A 480 -0.94 18.13 37.70
N TYR A 481 -1.45 17.24 36.83
CA TYR A 481 -1.81 15.83 37.12
C TYR A 481 -1.34 14.89 35.99
N TYR A 482 -1.23 13.59 36.22
CA TYR A 482 -0.84 12.66 35.14
C TYR A 482 -1.91 12.58 34.04
N LYS A 483 -1.51 12.78 32.79
CA LYS A 483 -2.40 12.63 31.62
C LYS A 483 -2.39 11.21 31.06
N VAL A 484 -1.30 10.47 31.23
CA VAL A 484 -1.23 9.06 30.85
C VAL A 484 -1.97 8.18 31.88
N PRO A 485 -2.82 7.23 31.44
CA PRO A 485 -3.56 6.33 32.34
C PRO A 485 -2.68 5.60 33.34
N GLU A 486 -3.19 5.39 34.56
CA GLU A 486 -2.44 4.74 35.64
C GLU A 486 -2.04 3.30 35.27
N SER A 487 -2.92 2.55 34.60
CA SER A 487 -2.63 1.20 34.11
C SER A 487 -1.40 1.15 33.19
N ILE A 488 -1.21 2.16 32.35
CA ILE A 488 -0.04 2.27 31.46
C ILE A 488 1.21 2.61 32.27
N ARG A 489 1.13 3.59 33.18
CA ARG A 489 2.27 3.99 34.02
C ARG A 489 2.78 2.82 34.87
N ASN A 490 1.88 2.07 35.48
CA ASN A 490 2.20 0.91 36.32
C ASN A 490 2.76 -0.30 35.53
N ASN A 491 2.58 -0.33 34.21
CA ASN A 491 3.08 -1.39 33.33
C ASN A 491 4.14 -0.89 32.32
N ALA A 492 4.69 0.32 32.52
CA ALA A 492 5.56 0.99 31.54
C ALA A 492 6.78 0.15 31.13
N GLU A 493 7.44 -0.52 32.08
CA GLU A 493 8.59 -1.39 31.79
C GLU A 493 8.22 -2.59 30.92
N LEU A 494 7.09 -3.25 31.21
CA LEU A 494 6.60 -4.38 30.44
C LEU A 494 6.23 -3.95 29.02
N ILE A 495 5.56 -2.80 28.88
CA ILE A 495 5.20 -2.24 27.58
C ILE A 495 6.47 -1.93 26.78
N ASP A 496 7.49 -1.30 27.39
CA ASP A 496 8.76 -1.01 26.72
C ASP A 496 9.49 -2.30 26.28
N GLU A 497 9.48 -3.34 27.10
CA GLU A 497 10.06 -4.65 26.75
C GLU A 497 9.34 -5.28 25.55
N LYS A 498 8.00 -5.23 25.52
CA LYS A 498 7.19 -5.75 24.41
C LYS A 498 7.41 -4.96 23.13
N LEU A 499 7.59 -3.65 23.23
CA LEU A 499 7.91 -2.77 22.09
C LEU A 499 9.35 -2.98 21.58
N ALA A 500 10.32 -3.17 22.48
CA ALA A 500 11.70 -3.46 22.10
C ALA A 500 11.80 -4.78 21.33
N ASN A 501 11.03 -5.80 21.73
CA ASN A 501 11.15 -7.13 21.15
C ASN A 501 10.18 -7.42 20.00
N ILE A 502 9.32 -6.49 19.58
CA ILE A 502 8.37 -6.71 18.48
C ILE A 502 9.09 -7.08 17.18
N ARG A 503 8.51 -7.97 16.38
CA ARG A 503 8.97 -8.39 15.05
C ARG A 503 7.88 -8.11 14.02
N VAL A 504 8.13 -7.15 13.15
CA VAL A 504 7.18 -6.65 12.14
C VAL A 504 7.72 -6.93 10.74
N CYS A 505 6.89 -7.51 9.88
CA CYS A 505 7.25 -7.84 8.50
C CYS A 505 6.33 -7.18 7.48
N ASP A 506 6.93 -6.64 6.41
CA ASP A 506 6.23 -6.29 5.18
C ASP A 506 6.67 -7.22 4.02
N PRO A 507 5.84 -8.20 3.59
CA PRO A 507 6.18 -9.11 2.50
C PRO A 507 6.09 -8.48 1.09
N ALA A 508 5.70 -7.21 0.97
CA ALA A 508 5.70 -6.45 -0.28
C ALA A 508 6.14 -5.00 0.02
N ILE A 509 7.35 -4.88 0.56
CA ILE A 509 7.83 -3.69 1.27
C ILE A 509 7.83 -2.40 0.45
N GLY A 510 7.94 -2.49 -0.88
CA GLY A 510 8.02 -1.33 -1.75
C GLY A 510 9.14 -0.39 -1.30
N SER A 511 8.87 0.92 -1.28
CA SER A 511 9.81 1.92 -0.77
C SER A 511 9.97 1.96 0.77
N GLY A 512 9.38 1.03 1.52
CA GLY A 512 9.54 0.94 2.98
C GLY A 512 8.61 1.84 3.80
N ALA A 513 7.46 2.25 3.25
CA ALA A 513 6.51 3.12 3.95
C ALA A 513 6.02 2.55 5.29
N PHE A 514 5.59 1.28 5.33
CA PHE A 514 5.13 0.65 6.58
C PHE A 514 6.24 0.38 7.60
N PRO A 515 7.43 -0.14 7.23
CA PRO A 515 8.55 -0.26 8.18
C PRO A 515 8.91 1.08 8.84
N VAL A 516 9.02 2.16 8.06
CA VAL A 516 9.34 3.50 8.60
C VAL A 516 8.19 4.04 9.46
N GLY A 517 6.94 3.88 9.02
CA GLY A 517 5.77 4.27 9.81
C GLY A 517 5.68 3.53 11.15
N MET A 518 5.89 2.21 11.13
CA MET A 518 5.91 1.37 12.34
C MET A 518 7.06 1.73 13.27
N MET A 519 8.25 1.98 12.71
CA MET A 519 9.40 2.44 13.47
C MET A 519 9.07 3.72 14.25
N ASN A 520 8.48 4.72 13.58
CA ASN A 520 8.10 5.98 14.20
C ASN A 520 7.08 5.76 15.33
N GLU A 521 6.06 4.93 15.14
CA GLU A 521 5.10 4.60 16.21
C GLU A 521 5.76 3.90 17.41
N ILE A 522 6.69 2.96 17.17
CA ILE A 522 7.44 2.28 18.24
C ILE A 522 8.25 3.31 19.04
N ILE A 523 9.01 4.17 18.35
CA ILE A 523 9.88 5.17 19.01
C ILE A 523 9.06 6.18 19.78
N ARG A 524 8.00 6.72 19.17
CA ARG A 524 7.08 7.67 19.80
C ARG A 524 6.49 7.09 21.08
N THR A 525 6.05 5.84 21.03
CA THR A 525 5.47 5.14 22.18
C THR A 525 6.53 4.89 23.26
N ARG A 526 7.73 4.43 22.91
CA ARG A 526 8.83 4.17 23.88
C ARG A 526 9.36 5.46 24.52
N ASN A 527 9.43 6.55 23.76
CA ASN A 527 9.78 7.88 24.27
C ASN A 527 8.74 8.35 25.30
N ALA A 528 7.45 8.16 25.02
CA ALA A 528 6.37 8.52 25.94
C ALA A 528 6.39 7.73 27.26
N LEU A 529 7.03 6.56 27.31
CA LEU A 529 7.21 5.76 28.53
C LEU A 529 8.39 6.20 29.41
N THR A 530 9.35 6.96 28.85
CA THR A 530 10.60 7.33 29.54
C THR A 530 10.38 7.97 30.92
N PRO A 531 9.40 8.86 31.16
CA PRO A 531 9.20 9.44 32.49
C PRO A 531 8.81 8.44 33.59
N TYR A 532 8.31 7.26 33.21
CA TYR A 532 7.77 6.26 34.15
C TYR A 532 8.75 5.12 34.44
N ILE A 533 9.90 5.07 33.78
CA ILE A 533 10.90 4.00 33.92
C ILE A 533 12.07 4.54 34.75
N THR A 534 12.24 4.03 35.97
CA THR A 534 13.16 4.57 36.98
C THR A 534 14.44 3.76 37.19
N SER A 535 14.63 2.61 36.52
CA SER A 535 15.84 1.76 36.70
C SER A 535 16.61 1.52 35.40
N PRO A 536 17.88 1.94 35.29
CA PRO A 536 18.79 1.44 34.28
C PRO A 536 19.22 0.02 34.67
N ARG A 537 18.74 -1.00 33.93
CA ARG A 537 19.26 -2.37 34.10
C ARG A 537 20.76 -2.38 33.77
N HIS A 538 21.52 -3.12 34.59
CA HIS A 538 22.96 -3.34 34.49
C HIS A 538 23.46 -3.65 33.06
N SER A 539 23.94 -2.62 32.38
CA SER A 539 25.04 -2.64 31.41
C SER A 539 25.48 -1.19 31.21
N GLU A 540 26.78 -0.97 31.14
CA GLU A 540 27.49 0.31 31.21
C GLU A 540 26.81 1.52 30.50
N ARG A 541 26.78 2.66 31.22
CA ARG A 541 26.27 4.02 30.88
C ARG A 541 24.75 4.23 30.92
N SER A 542 24.28 4.72 32.07
CA SER A 542 22.89 4.67 32.54
C SER A 542 21.98 5.88 32.22
N GLU A 543 22.47 6.98 31.66
CA GLU A 543 21.62 8.10 31.18
C GLU A 543 21.62 8.24 29.64
N GLU A 544 22.58 7.64 28.94
CA GLU A 544 22.74 7.72 27.48
C GLU A 544 21.87 6.72 26.68
N SER A 545 21.14 5.80 27.31
CA SER A 545 20.53 4.63 26.62
C SER A 545 19.12 4.86 26.03
N ARG A 546 18.30 5.76 26.59
CA ARG A 546 16.89 6.00 26.16
C ARG A 546 16.74 7.24 25.28
N THR A 547 17.53 7.34 24.22
CA THR A 547 17.43 8.43 23.23
C THR A 547 16.63 7.98 21.99
N PRO A 548 15.99 8.91 21.24
CA PRO A 548 15.34 8.59 19.97
C PRO A 548 16.27 7.87 18.99
N TYR A 549 17.54 8.29 18.90
CA TYR A 549 18.57 7.64 18.09
C TYR A 549 18.77 6.16 18.46
N ASN A 550 18.93 5.86 19.76
CA ASN A 550 19.12 4.49 20.23
C ASN A 550 17.87 3.62 20.00
N PHE A 551 16.67 4.18 20.16
CA PHE A 551 15.43 3.49 19.83
C PHE A 551 15.29 3.21 18.32
N LYS A 552 15.62 4.18 17.45
CA LYS A 552 15.67 4.00 16.00
C LYS A 552 16.63 2.88 15.63
N ARG A 553 17.86 2.96 16.12
CA ARG A 553 18.89 1.96 15.85
C ARG A 553 18.43 0.57 16.27
N HIS A 554 17.86 0.46 17.48
CA HIS A 554 17.32 -0.80 17.97
C HIS A 554 16.18 -1.33 17.11
N ALA A 555 15.22 -0.47 16.74
CA ALA A 555 14.08 -0.87 15.91
C ALA A 555 14.52 -1.36 14.52
N ILE A 556 15.42 -0.63 13.87
CA ILE A 556 15.98 -0.97 12.56
C ILE A 556 16.74 -2.31 12.62
N GLN A 557 17.49 -2.56 13.69
CA GLN A 557 18.32 -3.77 13.82
C GLN A 557 17.51 -5.01 14.21
N ASN A 558 16.50 -4.86 15.05
CA ASN A 558 15.86 -6.00 15.70
C ASN A 558 14.40 -6.18 15.30
N CYS A 559 13.68 -5.11 14.97
CA CYS A 559 12.22 -5.16 14.88
C CYS A 559 11.66 -5.23 13.46
N LEU A 560 12.34 -4.66 12.46
CA LEU A 560 11.77 -4.43 11.13
C LEU A 560 12.34 -5.40 10.09
N TYR A 561 11.44 -5.99 9.29
CA TYR A 561 11.77 -6.95 8.24
C TYR A 561 10.92 -6.66 7.00
N GLY A 562 11.44 -6.98 5.82
CA GLY A 562 10.63 -6.93 4.62
C GLY A 562 11.28 -7.52 3.39
N VAL A 563 10.44 -7.81 2.41
CA VAL A 563 10.82 -8.46 1.15
C VAL A 563 10.13 -7.78 -0.01
N ASP A 564 10.87 -7.52 -1.09
CA ASP A 564 10.30 -7.08 -2.37
C ASP A 564 10.89 -7.87 -3.54
N ILE A 565 10.11 -8.02 -4.61
CA ILE A 565 10.60 -8.62 -5.85
C ILE A 565 11.50 -7.65 -6.63
N ASP A 566 11.28 -6.34 -6.49
CA ASP A 566 12.03 -5.29 -7.16
C ASP A 566 13.28 -4.90 -6.34
N PRO A 567 14.51 -5.14 -6.85
CA PRO A 567 15.73 -4.76 -6.13
C PRO A 567 15.82 -3.25 -5.91
N GLY A 568 15.25 -2.43 -6.80
CA GLY A 568 15.23 -0.98 -6.61
C GLY A 568 14.43 -0.59 -5.37
N ALA A 569 13.26 -1.20 -5.16
CA ALA A 569 12.40 -0.96 -3.99
C ALA A 569 13.13 -1.27 -2.67
N VAL A 570 13.82 -2.42 -2.63
CA VAL A 570 14.65 -2.84 -1.50
C VAL A 570 15.73 -1.79 -1.16
N GLU A 571 16.45 -1.30 -2.16
CA GLU A 571 17.50 -0.31 -1.93
C GLU A 571 16.96 1.03 -1.41
N ILE A 572 15.78 1.45 -1.86
CA ILE A 572 15.12 2.68 -1.37
C ILE A 572 14.64 2.51 0.07
N ALA A 573 14.06 1.35 0.39
CA ALA A 573 13.65 1.05 1.76
C ALA A 573 14.86 1.10 2.72
N LYS A 574 16.00 0.52 2.32
CA LYS A 574 17.26 0.62 3.08
C LYS A 574 17.73 2.07 3.21
N LEU A 575 17.73 2.82 2.11
CA LEU A 575 18.14 4.23 2.06
C LEU A 575 17.33 5.09 3.03
N ARG A 576 16.00 4.92 3.04
CA ARG A 576 15.10 5.65 3.94
C ARG A 576 15.33 5.29 5.41
N LEU A 577 15.52 4.01 5.73
CA LEU A 577 15.84 3.59 7.10
C LEU A 577 17.18 4.19 7.56
N TRP A 578 18.21 4.21 6.71
CA TRP A 578 19.48 4.85 7.04
C TRP A 578 19.36 6.36 7.23
N LEU A 579 18.66 7.06 6.33
CA LEU A 579 18.39 8.49 6.47
C LEU A 579 17.68 8.77 7.80
N SER A 580 16.62 7.99 8.11
CA SER A 580 15.86 8.16 9.36
C SER A 580 16.72 8.07 10.63
N LEU A 581 17.77 7.24 10.62
CA LEU A 581 18.70 7.05 11.73
C LEU A 581 19.66 8.24 11.90
N MET A 582 20.16 8.81 10.79
CA MET A 582 21.12 9.92 10.82
C MET A 582 20.48 11.26 11.22
N VAL A 583 19.16 11.38 11.11
CA VAL A 583 18.40 12.61 11.35
C VAL A 583 18.51 13.13 12.77
N ASP A 584 18.41 12.23 13.75
CA ASP A 584 18.22 12.61 15.15
C ASP A 584 19.53 12.91 15.87
N GLU A 585 20.67 12.58 15.25
CA GLU A 585 21.99 12.79 15.84
C GLU A 585 22.67 14.00 15.20
N GLU A 586 23.29 14.83 16.02
CA GLU A 586 23.98 16.06 15.59
C GLU A 586 25.49 15.89 15.65
N ASP A 587 25.98 15.15 16.65
CA ASP A 587 27.39 14.87 16.81
C ASP A 587 27.69 13.47 16.29
N ILE A 588 28.40 13.46 15.16
CA ILE A 588 28.82 12.27 14.45
C ILE A 588 29.68 11.32 15.31
N LYS A 589 30.31 11.84 16.38
CA LYS A 589 31.11 11.02 17.33
C LYS A 589 30.25 9.97 18.04
N TYR A 590 28.94 10.20 18.16
CA TYR A 590 27.99 9.24 18.74
C TYR A 590 27.28 8.39 17.67
N ILE A 591 27.50 8.68 16.39
CA ILE A 591 26.95 7.91 15.28
C ILE A 591 27.75 6.63 15.12
N LYS A 592 27.10 5.52 15.42
CA LYS A 592 27.63 4.19 15.11
C LYS A 592 27.50 3.94 13.60
N PRO A 593 28.40 3.14 13.00
CA PRO A 593 28.28 2.71 11.61
C PRO A 593 26.88 2.18 11.30
N LEU A 594 26.41 2.48 10.08
CA LEU A 594 25.06 2.09 9.65
C LEU A 594 24.86 0.58 9.82
N PRO A 595 23.70 0.14 10.37
CA PRO A 595 23.40 -1.28 10.50
C PRO A 595 23.36 -1.93 9.12
N ASN A 596 23.88 -3.16 9.02
CA ASN A 596 23.72 -3.96 7.80
C ASN A 596 22.24 -4.40 7.71
N LEU A 597 21.55 -3.94 6.66
CA LEU A 597 20.14 -4.22 6.39
C LEU A 597 19.91 -5.35 5.39
N ASP A 598 20.96 -5.92 4.79
CA ASP A 598 20.87 -6.90 3.69
C ASP A 598 20.16 -8.21 4.10
N TYR A 599 19.99 -8.44 5.40
CA TYR A 599 19.38 -9.64 5.99
C TYR A 599 18.06 -9.33 6.72
N LYS A 600 17.61 -8.08 6.64
CA LYS A 600 16.33 -7.63 7.18
C LYS A 600 15.41 -7.18 6.05
N ILE A 601 15.98 -6.52 5.05
CA ILE A 601 15.31 -6.01 3.86
C ILE A 601 15.92 -6.71 2.64
N MET A 602 15.20 -7.67 2.07
CA MET A 602 15.75 -8.61 1.09
C MET A 602 14.98 -8.59 -0.24
N GLN A 603 15.69 -8.86 -1.33
CA GLN A 603 15.04 -9.11 -2.63
C GLN A 603 14.55 -10.57 -2.71
N GLY A 604 13.34 -10.79 -3.21
CA GLY A 604 12.83 -12.11 -3.55
C GLY A 604 11.34 -12.13 -3.85
N ASN A 605 10.86 -13.21 -4.47
CA ASN A 605 9.43 -13.42 -4.65
C ASN A 605 8.80 -14.00 -3.37
N SER A 606 8.13 -13.15 -2.60
CA SER A 606 7.48 -13.51 -1.34
C SER A 606 6.48 -14.67 -1.42
N LEU A 607 5.84 -14.88 -2.57
CA LEU A 607 4.80 -15.91 -2.75
C LEU A 607 5.35 -17.28 -3.18
N LEU A 608 6.61 -17.38 -3.58
CA LEU A 608 7.20 -18.63 -4.05
C LEU A 608 8.31 -19.06 -3.10
N GLU A 609 8.17 -20.24 -2.49
CA GLU A 609 9.21 -20.88 -1.67
C GLU A 609 9.81 -22.12 -2.36
N GLU A 610 9.30 -22.47 -3.54
CA GLU A 610 9.71 -23.65 -4.30
C GLU A 610 10.38 -23.26 -5.62
N PHE A 611 11.39 -24.03 -6.02
CA PHE A 611 11.99 -23.92 -7.34
C PHE A 611 11.49 -25.05 -8.24
N GLU A 612 10.80 -24.73 -9.33
CA GLU A 612 10.15 -25.70 -10.24
C GLU A 612 9.23 -26.75 -9.55
N GLY A 613 8.55 -26.35 -8.47
CA GLY A 613 7.67 -27.23 -7.69
C GLY A 613 8.42 -28.20 -6.78
N ILE A 614 9.68 -27.88 -6.46
CA ILE A 614 10.48 -28.56 -5.44
C ILE A 614 10.50 -27.67 -4.20
N LYS A 615 9.99 -28.18 -3.08
CA LYS A 615 10.33 -27.63 -1.76
C LYS A 615 11.81 -27.82 -1.56
N LEU A 616 12.56 -26.72 -1.67
CA LEU A 616 14.01 -26.68 -1.45
C LEU A 616 14.38 -27.00 0.01
N PHE A 617 13.37 -27.07 0.89
CA PHE A 617 13.55 -27.28 2.31
C PHE A 617 12.41 -28.11 2.91
N ASN A 618 12.73 -29.06 3.80
CA ASN A 618 11.74 -29.84 4.56
C ASN A 618 11.58 -29.23 5.96
N GLU A 619 10.41 -28.68 6.27
CA GLU A 619 10.12 -27.92 7.50
C GLU A 619 10.47 -28.66 8.81
N LYS A 620 10.44 -30.00 8.78
CA LYS A 620 10.82 -30.86 9.90
C LYS A 620 12.29 -30.68 10.37
N LEU A 621 13.15 -30.11 9.52
CA LEU A 621 14.56 -29.85 9.84
C LEU A 621 14.78 -28.60 10.71
N ILE A 622 13.83 -27.66 10.75
CA ILE A 622 13.90 -26.44 11.58
C ILE A 622 13.13 -26.61 12.90
N GLU A 623 12.07 -27.42 12.91
CA GLU A 623 11.22 -27.63 14.09
C GLU A 623 11.88 -28.46 15.19
N THR A 624 12.93 -29.22 14.86
CA THR A 624 13.73 -29.90 15.86
C THR A 624 14.69 -28.89 16.49
N LYS A 625 14.40 -28.47 17.75
CA LYS A 625 15.50 -28.26 18.71
C LYS A 625 16.46 -29.43 18.48
N PRO A 626 17.77 -29.23 18.29
CA PRO A 626 18.68 -30.33 17.98
C PRO A 626 18.39 -31.45 18.97
N PHE A 627 17.74 -32.51 18.48
CA PHE A 627 17.35 -33.63 19.30
C PHE A 627 18.61 -34.46 19.35
N ASP A 628 19.52 -34.10 20.26
CA ASP A 628 20.77 -34.81 20.43
C ASP A 628 20.48 -36.15 21.09
N ASN A 629 20.02 -37.11 20.27
CA ASN A 629 19.90 -38.50 20.68
C ASN A 629 21.24 -39.02 21.20
N GLY A 630 22.38 -38.49 20.75
CA GLY A 630 23.70 -38.89 21.23
C GLY A 630 23.91 -38.55 22.70
N GLU A 631 23.67 -37.31 23.10
CA GLU A 631 23.84 -36.85 24.48
C GLU A 631 22.75 -37.44 25.41
N GLN A 632 21.50 -37.55 24.96
CA GLN A 632 20.44 -38.22 25.74
C GLN A 632 20.67 -39.73 25.90
N ILE A 633 21.06 -40.46 24.84
CA ILE A 633 21.39 -41.89 24.95
C ILE A 633 22.61 -42.07 25.85
N LYS A 634 23.61 -41.17 25.78
CA LYS A 634 24.76 -41.19 26.68
C LYS A 634 24.35 -40.98 28.14
N ASN A 635 23.54 -39.96 28.43
CA ASN A 635 23.02 -39.70 29.77
C ASN A 635 22.14 -40.84 30.31
N LEU A 636 21.32 -41.46 29.45
CA LEU A 636 20.48 -42.61 29.81
C LEU A 636 21.32 -43.88 30.04
N LYS A 637 22.38 -44.11 29.25
CA LYS A 637 23.34 -45.21 29.47
C LYS A 637 24.16 -45.00 30.75
N GLU A 638 24.58 -43.78 31.04
CA GLU A 638 25.26 -43.44 32.30
C GLU A 638 24.34 -43.67 33.50
N LYS A 639 23.07 -43.23 33.42
CA LYS A 639 22.06 -43.49 34.45
C LYS A 639 21.75 -44.98 34.61
N GLN A 640 21.67 -45.73 33.50
CA GLN A 640 21.53 -47.18 33.53
C GLN A 640 22.73 -47.85 34.22
N SER A 641 23.96 -47.42 33.93
CA SER A 641 25.17 -47.95 34.56
C SER A 641 25.23 -47.63 36.06
N GLN A 642 24.82 -46.42 36.46
CA GLN A 642 24.69 -46.05 37.88
C GLN A 642 23.67 -46.94 38.61
N LEU A 643 22.46 -47.10 38.07
CA LEU A 643 21.42 -47.93 38.67
C LEU A 643 21.81 -49.42 38.72
N GLN A 644 22.55 -49.92 37.71
CA GLN A 644 23.11 -51.28 37.73
C GLN A 644 24.19 -51.44 38.80
N LYS A 645 25.07 -50.45 38.97
CA LYS A 645 26.07 -50.44 40.05
C LYS A 645 25.40 -50.40 41.42
N GLU A 646 24.38 -49.56 41.59
CA GLU A 646 23.61 -49.48 42.84
C GLU A 646 22.91 -50.81 43.13
N TYR A 647 22.26 -51.41 42.13
CA TYR A 647 21.67 -52.76 42.23
C TYR A 647 22.71 -53.80 42.67
N PHE A 648 23.89 -53.83 42.04
CA PHE A 648 24.93 -54.81 42.33
C PHE A 648 25.59 -54.59 43.71
N GLN A 649 25.82 -53.32 44.09
CA GLN A 649 26.36 -52.96 45.41
C GLN A 649 25.40 -53.34 46.53
N LEU A 650 24.12 -52.99 46.40
CA LEU A 650 23.11 -53.32 47.39
C LEU A 650 22.90 -54.84 47.47
N HIS A 651 22.98 -55.56 46.34
CA HIS A 651 22.87 -57.02 46.27
C HIS A 651 24.03 -57.70 47.01
N ASN A 652 25.27 -57.27 46.76
CA ASN A 652 26.46 -57.82 47.43
C ASN A 652 26.57 -57.43 48.91
N ALA A 653 26.03 -56.28 49.30
CA ALA A 653 26.01 -55.82 50.69
C ALA A 653 24.90 -56.47 51.54
N GLY A 654 24.06 -57.36 50.98
CA GLY A 654 22.98 -58.03 51.70
C GLY A 654 21.85 -57.11 52.20
N LYS A 655 21.81 -55.85 51.73
CA LYS A 655 20.82 -54.81 52.16
C LYS A 655 19.66 -54.67 51.17
N PHE A 656 19.23 -55.77 50.57
CA PHE A 656 18.18 -55.80 49.56
C PHE A 656 16.81 -56.07 50.18
N THR A 657 15.96 -55.04 50.29
CA THR A 657 14.54 -55.22 50.65
C THR A 657 13.71 -55.47 49.39
N GLY A 658 12.72 -56.38 49.46
CA GLY A 658 11.95 -56.83 48.28
C GLY A 658 11.27 -55.69 47.50
N ILE A 659 10.85 -54.63 48.19
CA ILE A 659 10.24 -53.45 47.57
C ILE A 659 11.27 -52.65 46.75
N LYS A 660 12.48 -52.48 47.29
CA LYS A 660 13.54 -51.69 46.63
C LYS A 660 14.14 -52.45 45.45
N LYS A 661 14.20 -53.78 45.54
CA LYS A 661 14.48 -54.69 44.41
C LYS A 661 13.51 -54.46 43.26
N TYR A 662 12.22 -54.53 43.55
CA TYR A 662 11.17 -54.38 42.54
C TYR A 662 11.19 -52.99 41.89
N GLN A 663 11.42 -51.92 42.67
CA GLN A 663 11.53 -50.56 42.15
C GLN A 663 12.73 -50.39 41.21
N LEU A 664 13.92 -50.86 41.59
CA LEU A 664 15.13 -50.78 40.76
C LEU A 664 15.00 -51.64 39.49
N GLU A 665 14.42 -52.84 39.60
CA GLU A 665 14.17 -53.71 38.44
C GLU A 665 13.16 -53.09 37.47
N THR A 666 12.11 -52.45 38.00
CA THR A 666 11.10 -51.76 37.18
C THR A 666 11.69 -50.55 36.48
N GLU A 667 12.51 -49.74 37.16
CA GLU A 667 13.18 -48.60 36.52
C GLU A 667 14.22 -49.04 35.49
N LEU A 668 15.02 -50.07 35.78
CA LEU A 668 15.99 -50.62 34.83
C LEU A 668 15.31 -51.20 33.59
N GLN A 669 14.14 -51.84 33.75
CA GLN A 669 13.36 -52.36 32.64
C GLN A 669 12.78 -51.21 31.79
N LYS A 670 12.19 -50.19 32.41
CA LYS A 670 11.71 -48.99 31.70
C LYS A 670 12.82 -48.28 30.93
N LEU A 671 14.01 -48.12 31.53
CA LEU A 671 15.18 -47.55 30.88
C LEU A 671 15.67 -48.41 29.72
N LYS A 672 15.65 -49.74 29.85
CA LYS A 672 15.97 -50.68 28.78
C LYS A 672 15.00 -50.55 27.60
N ASP A 673 13.71 -50.51 27.88
CA ASP A 673 12.67 -50.42 26.84
C ASP A 673 12.74 -49.07 26.12
N LEU A 674 12.99 -47.98 26.86
CA LEU A 674 13.19 -46.64 26.29
C LEU A 674 14.47 -46.58 25.43
N LEU A 675 15.59 -47.12 25.91
CA LEU A 675 16.83 -47.21 25.14
C LEU A 675 16.63 -48.07 23.89
N LYS A 676 15.95 -49.20 23.99
CA LYS A 676 15.65 -50.06 22.85
C LYS A 676 14.82 -49.33 21.80
N HIS A 677 13.77 -48.62 22.21
CA HIS A 677 12.94 -47.83 21.29
C HIS A 677 13.72 -46.71 20.60
N LEU A 678 14.55 -45.97 21.36
CA LEU A 678 15.41 -44.91 20.82
C LEU A 678 16.52 -45.46 19.89
N THR A 679 17.03 -46.68 20.17
CA THR A 679 18.06 -47.32 19.34
C THR A 679 17.44 -47.94 18.08
N GLU A 680 16.25 -48.53 18.14
CA GLU A 680 15.50 -49.05 16.99
C GLU A 680 15.05 -47.93 16.03
N LEU A 681 14.69 -46.76 16.55
CA LEU A 681 14.47 -45.54 15.75
C LEU A 681 15.76 -45.06 15.03
N SER A 682 16.94 -45.32 15.61
CA SER A 682 18.23 -45.04 14.96
C SER A 682 18.65 -46.11 13.94
N GLU A 683 18.18 -47.36 14.10
CA GLU A 683 18.57 -48.51 13.26
C GLU A 683 17.62 -48.80 12.08
N THR A 684 16.35 -48.37 12.14
CA THR A 684 15.39 -48.47 11.03
C THR A 684 15.69 -47.55 9.83
N GLY A 685 16.77 -46.76 9.89
CA GLY A 685 17.32 -46.00 8.76
C GLY A 685 18.07 -46.83 7.69
N LYS A 686 18.02 -48.16 7.71
CA LYS A 686 18.71 -49.04 6.74
C LYS A 686 17.77 -49.61 5.67
N LYS A 687 17.36 -48.78 4.69
CA LYS A 687 17.07 -49.22 3.32
C LYS A 687 17.88 -48.34 2.35
N GLN A 688 18.63 -49.03 1.50
CA GLN A 688 19.85 -48.58 0.83
C GLN A 688 19.59 -47.69 -0.41
N GLU A 689 20.64 -46.92 -0.76
CA GLU A 689 20.84 -46.01 -1.90
C GLU A 689 20.26 -44.58 -1.81
N SER A 690 19.20 -44.30 -1.05
CA SER A 690 18.69 -42.91 -0.89
C SER A 690 19.23 -42.14 0.33
N LEU A 691 19.95 -42.80 1.25
CA LEU A 691 20.20 -42.28 2.61
C LEU A 691 21.56 -41.62 2.85
N VAL A 692 22.56 -41.86 1.99
CA VAL A 692 23.89 -41.22 2.13
C VAL A 692 23.83 -39.76 1.64
N TYR A 693 23.00 -39.49 0.63
CA TYR A 693 22.81 -38.16 0.04
C TYR A 693 21.91 -37.23 0.88
N SER A 694 20.93 -37.75 1.64
CA SER A 694 20.07 -36.92 2.53
C SER A 694 20.77 -36.43 3.81
N MET A 695 21.83 -37.14 4.24
CA MET A 695 22.71 -36.68 5.33
C MET A 695 23.54 -35.46 4.94
N GLU A 696 23.92 -35.33 3.67
CA GLU A 696 24.71 -34.20 3.17
C GLU A 696 23.88 -32.92 3.13
N VAL A 697 22.65 -32.98 2.62
CA VAL A 697 21.67 -31.88 2.65
C VAL A 697 21.42 -31.41 4.10
N ASN A 698 21.24 -32.35 5.04
CA ASN A 698 21.04 -32.02 6.45
C ASN A 698 22.27 -31.38 7.12
N LYS A 699 23.48 -31.86 6.82
CA LYS A 699 24.72 -31.25 7.33
C LYS A 699 24.89 -29.83 6.81
N LYS A 700 24.70 -29.61 5.50
CA LYS A 700 24.78 -28.29 4.88
C LYS A 700 23.73 -27.32 5.46
N ALA A 701 22.51 -27.79 5.75
CA ALA A 701 21.49 -26.98 6.42
C ALA A 701 21.87 -26.55 7.85
N ILE A 702 22.49 -27.43 8.65
CA ILE A 702 22.97 -27.11 10.01
C ILE A 702 24.15 -26.14 9.95
N GLU A 703 25.07 -26.34 9.01
CA GLU A 703 26.21 -25.46 8.80
C GLU A 703 25.76 -24.06 8.35
N LEU A 704 24.79 -23.99 7.44
CA LEU A 704 24.19 -22.75 6.96
C LEU A 704 23.55 -21.96 8.10
N ARG A 705 22.82 -22.65 8.97
CA ARG A 705 22.27 -22.09 10.21
C ARG A 705 23.36 -21.51 11.12
N LYS A 706 24.47 -22.22 11.29
CA LYS A 706 25.60 -21.75 12.10
C LYS A 706 26.27 -20.51 11.49
N LEU A 707 26.44 -20.50 10.17
CA LEU A 707 26.94 -19.35 9.43
C LEU A 707 26.01 -18.15 9.54
N HIS A 708 24.68 -18.34 9.46
CA HIS A 708 23.71 -17.26 9.72
C HIS A 708 23.87 -16.66 11.13
N GLN A 709 24.07 -17.49 12.15
CA GLN A 709 24.33 -17.00 13.52
C GLN A 709 25.66 -16.25 13.64
N GLU A 710 26.74 -16.77 13.04
CA GLU A 710 28.05 -16.09 13.03
C GLU A 710 28.00 -14.77 12.26
N PHE A 711 27.30 -14.76 11.13
CA PHE A 711 27.08 -13.57 10.32
C PHE A 711 26.35 -12.48 11.10
N PHE A 712 25.32 -12.87 11.86
CA PHE A 712 24.55 -11.97 12.71
C PHE A 712 25.42 -11.32 13.79
N ASN A 713 26.25 -12.12 14.46
CA ASN A 713 27.11 -11.66 15.55
C ASN A 713 28.37 -10.89 15.08
N ALA A 714 28.69 -10.93 13.79
CA ALA A 714 29.83 -10.20 13.25
C ALA A 714 29.57 -8.68 13.27
N PHE A 715 30.60 -7.89 13.56
CA PHE A 715 30.56 -6.42 13.51
C PHE A 715 31.46 -5.83 12.42
N GLN A 716 32.50 -6.55 11.99
CA GLN A 716 33.43 -6.12 10.95
C GLN A 716 32.91 -6.45 9.54
N LYS A 717 32.97 -5.47 8.63
CA LYS A 717 32.54 -5.60 7.23
C LYS A 717 33.27 -6.74 6.50
N SER A 718 34.60 -6.77 6.57
CA SER A 718 35.41 -7.83 5.93
C SER A 718 35.08 -9.26 6.40
N ARG A 719 34.65 -9.43 7.65
CA ARG A 719 34.19 -10.72 8.17
C ARG A 719 32.77 -11.05 7.69
N LYS A 720 31.89 -10.05 7.64
CA LYS A 720 30.54 -10.20 7.08
C LYS A 720 30.58 -10.56 5.60
N ASP A 721 31.39 -9.90 4.80
CA ASP A 721 31.48 -10.18 3.36
C ASP A 721 31.93 -11.62 3.10
N LYS A 722 32.93 -12.10 3.86
CA LYS A 722 33.37 -13.50 3.83
C LYS A 722 32.26 -14.47 4.25
N LEU A 723 31.57 -14.19 5.35
CA LEU A 723 30.46 -15.02 5.83
C LEU A 723 29.29 -15.00 4.83
N ARG A 724 29.04 -13.88 4.13
CA ARG A 724 28.04 -13.77 3.08
C ARG A 724 28.37 -14.66 1.90
N GLU A 725 29.60 -14.60 1.40
CA GLU A 725 30.04 -15.46 0.30
C GLU A 725 29.88 -16.94 0.68
N GLN A 726 30.23 -17.30 1.93
CA GLN A 726 30.04 -18.66 2.45
C GLN A 726 28.57 -19.06 2.57
N ILE A 727 27.70 -18.17 3.06
CA ILE A 727 26.25 -18.40 3.16
C ILE A 727 25.66 -18.61 1.77
N GLU A 728 25.96 -17.72 0.82
CA GLU A 728 25.44 -17.81 -0.54
C GLU A 728 25.97 -19.06 -1.26
N GLU A 729 27.24 -19.41 -1.05
CA GLU A 729 27.83 -20.64 -1.59
C GLU A 729 27.15 -21.87 -1.01
N LEU A 730 26.94 -21.90 0.29
CA LEU A 730 26.31 -23.03 0.97
C LEU A 730 24.81 -23.15 0.65
N GLU A 731 24.10 -22.03 0.51
CA GLU A 731 22.73 -21.98 -0.02
C GLU A 731 22.66 -22.59 -1.43
N ARG A 732 23.60 -22.19 -2.32
CA ARG A 732 23.69 -22.75 -3.68
C ARG A 732 23.94 -24.25 -3.65
N ASP A 733 24.92 -24.67 -2.87
CA ASP A 733 25.27 -26.07 -2.68
C ASP A 733 24.11 -26.91 -2.15
N LEU A 734 23.34 -26.36 -1.22
CA LEU A 734 22.15 -26.99 -0.66
C LEU A 734 21.04 -27.12 -1.72
N ILE A 735 20.80 -26.06 -2.49
CA ILE A 735 19.81 -26.06 -3.57
C ILE A 735 20.21 -27.06 -4.66
N GLU A 736 21.47 -27.05 -5.11
CA GLU A 736 21.97 -27.98 -6.11
C GLU A 736 21.89 -29.43 -5.64
N ALA A 737 22.25 -29.70 -4.37
CA ALA A 737 22.12 -31.04 -3.78
C ALA A 737 20.65 -31.50 -3.76
N THR A 738 19.72 -30.61 -3.39
CA THR A 738 18.28 -30.91 -3.34
C THR A 738 17.68 -31.15 -4.73
N LEU A 739 18.11 -30.39 -5.75
CA LEU A 739 17.63 -30.55 -7.13
C LEU A 739 18.17 -31.83 -7.77
N LYS A 740 19.43 -32.20 -7.47
CA LYS A 740 20.02 -33.49 -7.86
C LYS A 740 19.30 -34.66 -7.20
N GLU A 741 18.97 -34.56 -5.90
CA GLU A 741 18.21 -35.58 -5.15
C GLU A 741 16.85 -35.88 -5.81
N GLN A 742 16.24 -34.88 -6.44
CA GLN A 742 14.92 -35.00 -7.09
C GLN A 742 14.97 -35.24 -8.60
N ASN A 743 16.14 -35.57 -9.16
CA ASN A 743 16.35 -35.89 -10.58
C ASN A 743 15.83 -34.81 -11.56
N LYS A 744 15.99 -33.51 -11.24
CA LYS A 744 15.58 -32.39 -12.12
C LYS A 744 16.76 -31.61 -12.71
N GLU A 745 17.54 -32.25 -13.58
CA GLU A 745 18.70 -31.64 -14.24
C GLU A 745 18.35 -30.41 -15.09
N SER A 746 17.18 -30.37 -15.73
CA SER A 746 16.71 -29.20 -16.50
C SER A 746 16.49 -27.94 -15.65
N ALA A 747 16.29 -28.11 -14.33
CA ALA A 747 16.11 -27.01 -13.41
C ALA A 747 17.45 -26.34 -13.04
N LEU A 748 18.55 -27.12 -13.00
CA LEU A 748 19.91 -26.60 -12.76
C LEU A 748 20.33 -25.61 -13.85
N GLU A 749 20.05 -25.92 -15.13
CA GLU A 749 20.39 -25.02 -16.25
C GLU A 749 19.67 -23.66 -16.14
N LYS A 750 18.40 -23.65 -15.70
CA LYS A 750 17.64 -22.41 -15.48
C LYS A 750 18.13 -21.65 -14.25
N LEU A 751 18.55 -22.34 -13.19
CA LEU A 751 19.11 -21.72 -11.99
C LEU A 751 20.41 -20.96 -12.32
N VAL A 752 21.25 -21.54 -13.20
CA VAL A 752 22.43 -20.88 -13.77
C VAL A 752 22.05 -19.67 -14.63
N GLN A 753 20.92 -19.70 -15.36
CA GLN A 753 20.43 -18.53 -16.12
C GLN A 753 19.89 -17.42 -15.20
N PHE A 754 19.13 -17.75 -14.15
CA PHE A 754 18.64 -16.77 -13.17
C PHE A 754 19.79 -16.10 -12.41
N LYS A 755 20.90 -16.81 -12.18
CA LYS A 755 22.15 -16.26 -11.65
C LYS A 755 22.72 -15.15 -12.55
N LYS A 756 22.71 -15.33 -13.88
CA LYS A 756 23.17 -14.30 -14.83
C LYS A 756 22.28 -13.06 -14.87
N LEU A 757 20.99 -13.22 -14.54
CA LEU A 757 20.01 -12.14 -14.55
C LEU A 757 19.83 -11.45 -13.20
N ASN A 758 20.45 -11.95 -12.12
CA ASN A 758 20.33 -11.45 -10.75
C ASN A 758 18.87 -11.35 -10.25
N ILE A 759 18.01 -12.29 -10.66
CA ILE A 759 16.59 -12.33 -10.28
C ILE A 759 16.39 -13.47 -9.26
N LYS A 760 16.03 -13.14 -8.02
CA LYS A 760 15.58 -14.12 -7.01
C LYS A 760 14.11 -14.51 -7.25
N SER A 761 13.90 -15.59 -8.01
CA SER A 761 12.56 -16.06 -8.40
C SER A 761 11.73 -16.67 -7.25
N PHE A 762 12.32 -16.87 -6.07
CA PHE A 762 11.71 -17.41 -4.85
C PHE A 762 12.35 -16.74 -3.63
N PHE A 763 11.72 -16.88 -2.46
CA PHE A 763 12.25 -16.41 -1.18
C PHE A 763 11.99 -17.42 -0.07
N LEU A 764 13.05 -17.87 0.62
CA LEU A 764 12.97 -18.93 1.64
C LEU A 764 12.81 -18.32 3.04
N TRP A 765 11.58 -18.01 3.42
CA TRP A 765 11.26 -17.24 4.63
C TRP A 765 11.87 -17.78 5.92
N LYS A 766 11.70 -19.08 6.18
CA LYS A 766 12.20 -19.73 7.41
C LYS A 766 13.73 -19.80 7.48
N LEU A 767 14.41 -19.72 6.34
CA LEU A 767 15.87 -19.76 6.25
C LEU A 767 16.46 -18.35 6.35
N ASN A 768 15.93 -17.43 5.54
CA ASN A 768 16.42 -16.06 5.49
C ASN A 768 16.08 -15.26 6.76
N PHE A 769 14.97 -15.59 7.44
CA PHE A 769 14.58 -14.99 8.72
C PHE A 769 14.49 -16.01 9.86
N GLU A 770 15.44 -16.95 9.91
CA GLU A 770 15.48 -18.04 10.89
C GLU A 770 15.29 -17.57 12.33
N GLU A 771 15.91 -16.44 12.71
CA GLU A 771 15.82 -15.90 14.07
C GLU A 771 14.37 -15.64 14.52
N VAL A 772 13.49 -15.22 13.60
CA VAL A 772 12.10 -14.90 13.92
C VAL A 772 11.31 -16.20 14.14
N PHE A 773 11.44 -17.13 13.21
CA PHE A 773 10.72 -18.40 13.27
C PHE A 773 11.22 -19.30 14.40
N TYR A 774 12.52 -19.30 14.66
CA TYR A 774 13.10 -20.10 15.74
C TYR A 774 12.83 -19.53 17.13
N GLN A 775 12.93 -18.20 17.32
CA GLN A 775 12.73 -17.59 18.63
C GLN A 775 11.25 -17.39 18.99
N LYS A 776 10.39 -17.10 18.00
CA LYS A 776 8.99 -16.69 18.22
C LYS A 776 7.95 -17.53 17.51
N GLY A 777 8.34 -18.46 16.63
CA GLY A 777 7.40 -19.22 15.80
C GLY A 777 6.77 -18.42 14.67
N GLY A 778 7.22 -17.18 14.42
CA GLY A 778 6.69 -16.29 13.38
C GLY A 778 6.74 -14.81 13.79
N PHE A 779 6.25 -13.94 12.91
CA PHE A 779 6.20 -12.50 13.14
C PHE A 779 5.05 -12.11 14.09
N ASP A 780 5.27 -11.07 14.90
CA ASP A 780 4.25 -10.50 15.78
C ASP A 780 3.22 -9.69 14.98
N VAL A 781 3.69 -8.98 13.94
CA VAL A 781 2.85 -8.16 13.04
C VAL A 781 3.27 -8.40 11.59
N VAL A 782 2.30 -8.59 10.70
CA VAL A 782 2.52 -8.58 9.25
C VAL A 782 1.61 -7.50 8.65
N ILE A 783 2.23 -6.49 8.03
CA ILE A 783 1.59 -5.26 7.54
C ILE A 783 2.08 -4.95 6.13
N ALA A 784 1.18 -4.67 5.18
CA ALA A 784 1.58 -4.43 3.80
C ALA A 784 0.49 -3.73 2.95
N ASN A 785 0.93 -3.24 1.80
CA ASN A 785 0.10 -2.92 0.65
C ASN A 785 0.47 -3.85 -0.52
N PRO A 786 -0.07 -5.09 -0.59
CA PRO A 786 0.28 -6.04 -1.62
C PRO A 786 -0.11 -5.59 -3.04
N PRO A 787 0.54 -6.13 -4.10
CA PRO A 787 0.32 -5.71 -5.48
C PRO A 787 -1.07 -6.07 -6.04
N TYR A 788 -1.70 -5.12 -6.73
CA TYR A 788 -3.06 -5.23 -7.31
C TYR A 788 -3.04 -5.74 -8.76
N VAL A 789 -2.36 -6.87 -9.00
CA VAL A 789 -2.25 -7.44 -10.35
C VAL A 789 -3.46 -8.33 -10.64
N ARG A 790 -4.16 -8.04 -11.75
CA ARG A 790 -5.29 -8.85 -12.20
C ARG A 790 -4.85 -10.21 -12.72
N GLN A 791 -5.75 -11.18 -12.67
CA GLN A 791 -5.53 -12.56 -13.13
C GLN A 791 -4.93 -12.68 -14.55
N GLU A 792 -5.20 -11.73 -15.46
CA GLU A 792 -4.59 -11.72 -16.80
C GLU A 792 -3.09 -11.40 -16.77
N GLY A 793 -2.64 -10.57 -15.82
CA GLY A 793 -1.25 -10.14 -15.67
C GLY A 793 -0.34 -11.18 -15.02
N ILE A 794 -0.91 -12.20 -14.36
CA ILE A 794 -0.15 -13.28 -13.69
C ILE A 794 -0.25 -14.62 -14.41
N LYS A 795 -0.71 -14.65 -15.67
CA LYS A 795 -0.98 -15.87 -16.42
C LYS A 795 0.19 -16.85 -16.43
N GLU A 796 1.42 -16.35 -16.56
CA GLU A 796 2.65 -17.15 -16.58
C GLU A 796 3.00 -17.73 -15.20
N GLN A 797 2.60 -17.06 -14.11
CA GLN A 797 2.88 -17.45 -12.73
C GLN A 797 1.81 -18.40 -12.14
N LYS A 798 0.62 -18.50 -12.75
CA LYS A 798 -0.51 -19.29 -12.20
C LYS A 798 -0.14 -20.73 -11.90
N THR A 799 0.61 -21.39 -12.78
CA THR A 799 1.04 -22.78 -12.59
C THR A 799 2.00 -22.91 -11.40
N LEU A 800 2.84 -21.90 -11.16
CA LEU A 800 3.76 -21.88 -10.02
C LEU A 800 3.01 -21.63 -8.70
N LEU A 801 2.09 -20.66 -8.70
CA LEU A 801 1.24 -20.36 -7.54
C LEU A 801 0.35 -21.54 -7.15
N GLN A 802 -0.19 -22.27 -8.13
CA GLN A 802 -0.99 -23.47 -7.87
C GLN A 802 -0.16 -24.56 -7.17
N LYS A 803 1.10 -24.75 -7.59
CA LYS A 803 2.00 -25.74 -7.00
C LYS A 803 2.37 -25.46 -5.54
N GLN A 804 2.29 -24.20 -5.10
CA GLN A 804 2.52 -23.84 -3.69
C GLN A 804 1.44 -24.40 -2.75
N GLY A 805 0.28 -24.83 -3.27
CA GLY A 805 -0.76 -25.45 -2.46
C GLY A 805 -1.58 -24.49 -1.60
N TYR A 806 -1.67 -23.20 -1.99
CA TYR A 806 -2.51 -22.22 -1.29
C TYR A 806 -3.99 -22.64 -1.25
N GLU A 807 -4.59 -22.66 -0.07
CA GLU A 807 -6.02 -22.92 0.14
C GLU A 807 -6.90 -21.85 -0.51
N VAL A 808 -6.42 -20.61 -0.58
CA VAL A 808 -7.13 -19.49 -1.23
C VAL A 808 -7.03 -19.52 -2.76
N TYR A 809 -6.33 -20.50 -3.34
CA TYR A 809 -6.08 -20.54 -4.78
C TYR A 809 -7.37 -20.55 -5.60
N ASN A 810 -7.40 -19.69 -6.61
CA ASN A 810 -8.41 -19.68 -7.65
C ASN A 810 -7.78 -19.20 -8.96
N SER A 811 -8.00 -19.89 -10.08
CA SER A 811 -7.39 -19.56 -11.38
C SER A 811 -7.76 -18.18 -11.91
N THR A 812 -8.78 -17.53 -11.35
CA THR A 812 -9.28 -16.19 -11.71
C THR A 812 -9.05 -15.14 -10.63
N SER A 813 -8.33 -15.48 -9.56
CA SER A 813 -8.03 -14.53 -8.48
C SER A 813 -6.96 -13.52 -8.87
N ASP A 814 -7.04 -12.35 -8.23
CA ASP A 814 -6.03 -11.30 -8.29
C ASP A 814 -4.87 -11.65 -7.34
N LEU A 815 -3.65 -11.16 -7.64
CA LEU A 815 -2.41 -11.56 -6.97
C LEU A 815 -2.40 -11.33 -5.45
N TYR A 816 -3.01 -10.24 -4.97
CA TYR A 816 -3.05 -9.91 -3.53
C TYR A 816 -3.73 -10.99 -2.67
N THR A 817 -4.60 -11.82 -3.25
CA THR A 817 -5.32 -12.87 -2.50
C THR A 817 -4.35 -13.90 -1.91
N TYR A 818 -3.30 -14.27 -2.63
CA TYR A 818 -2.26 -15.20 -2.16
C TYR A 818 -1.43 -14.60 -1.01
N PHE A 819 -1.26 -13.28 -0.99
CA PHE A 819 -0.54 -12.59 0.08
C PHE A 819 -1.28 -12.68 1.42
N TYR A 820 -2.62 -12.80 1.45
CA TYR A 820 -3.37 -13.01 2.70
C TYR A 820 -3.00 -14.32 3.39
N GLU A 821 -3.02 -15.43 2.63
CA GLU A 821 -2.64 -16.73 3.17
C GLU A 821 -1.15 -16.77 3.51
N LYS A 822 -0.30 -16.19 2.64
CA LYS A 822 1.12 -16.10 2.93
C LYS A 822 1.41 -15.36 4.24
N ALA A 823 0.81 -14.20 4.44
CA ALA A 823 0.96 -13.44 5.68
C ALA A 823 0.48 -14.22 6.91
N TYR A 824 -0.63 -14.95 6.79
CA TYR A 824 -1.11 -15.84 7.84
C TYR A 824 -0.08 -16.94 8.19
N GLN A 825 0.61 -17.51 7.20
CA GLN A 825 1.68 -18.48 7.42
C GLN A 825 2.89 -17.85 8.13
N LEU A 826 3.21 -16.59 7.83
CA LEU A 826 4.33 -15.85 8.43
C LEU A 826 4.08 -15.42 9.90
N LEU A 827 2.81 -15.22 10.29
CA LEU A 827 2.44 -14.81 11.64
C LEU A 827 2.64 -15.93 12.68
N LYS A 828 3.10 -15.55 13.88
CA LYS A 828 3.00 -16.40 15.07
C LYS A 828 1.54 -16.55 15.51
N GLU A 829 1.26 -17.49 16.41
CA GLU A 829 -0.05 -17.61 17.04
C GLU A 829 -0.40 -16.33 17.82
N ASN A 830 -1.63 -15.84 17.67
CA ASN A 830 -2.09 -14.53 18.13
C ASN A 830 -1.38 -13.30 17.49
N GLY A 831 -0.58 -13.49 16.44
CA GLY A 831 0.02 -12.39 15.68
C GLY A 831 -1.03 -11.53 14.95
N VAL A 832 -0.68 -10.28 14.64
CA VAL A 832 -1.57 -9.28 14.03
C VAL A 832 -1.30 -9.14 12.53
N PHE A 833 -2.35 -9.27 11.72
CA PHE A 833 -2.33 -8.97 10.30
C PHE A 833 -2.99 -7.62 10.04
N CYS A 834 -2.43 -6.79 9.16
CA CYS A 834 -3.06 -5.55 8.71
C CYS A 834 -2.70 -5.20 7.26
N PHE A 835 -3.57 -5.46 6.29
CA PHE A 835 -3.31 -5.10 4.88
C PHE A 835 -4.28 -4.05 4.37
N ILE A 836 -3.79 -3.22 3.45
CA ILE A 836 -4.62 -2.46 2.51
C ILE A 836 -4.61 -3.18 1.15
N SER A 837 -5.78 -3.59 0.66
CA SER A 837 -5.91 -4.35 -0.59
C SER A 837 -7.22 -4.02 -1.33
N SER A 838 -7.47 -4.63 -2.48
CA SER A 838 -8.75 -4.39 -3.18
C SER A 838 -9.92 -4.96 -2.37
N ASN A 839 -11.06 -4.26 -2.34
CA ASN A 839 -12.28 -4.77 -1.72
C ASN A 839 -13.03 -5.81 -2.59
N LYS A 840 -12.55 -6.09 -3.82
CA LYS A 840 -13.26 -6.95 -4.77
C LYS A 840 -13.47 -8.37 -4.26
N PHE A 841 -12.53 -8.93 -3.50
CA PHE A 841 -12.69 -10.28 -2.93
C PHE A 841 -13.90 -10.38 -1.98
N MET A 842 -14.46 -9.27 -1.49
CA MET A 842 -15.65 -9.29 -0.65
C MET A 842 -16.91 -9.68 -1.44
N ARG A 843 -16.93 -9.43 -2.75
CA ARG A 843 -18.12 -9.63 -3.62
C ARG A 843 -17.88 -10.56 -4.81
N ALA A 844 -16.64 -10.68 -5.28
CA ALA A 844 -16.31 -11.47 -6.46
C ALA A 844 -16.30 -12.98 -6.15
N LYS A 845 -16.72 -13.79 -7.14
CA LYS A 845 -16.72 -15.26 -7.02
C LYS A 845 -15.33 -15.84 -6.73
N TYR A 846 -14.27 -15.26 -7.30
CA TYR A 846 -12.90 -15.73 -7.02
C TYR A 846 -12.50 -15.59 -5.55
N GLY A 847 -13.16 -14.69 -4.79
CA GLY A 847 -12.84 -14.40 -3.40
C GLY A 847 -13.47 -15.37 -2.39
N GLU A 848 -14.28 -16.33 -2.83
CA GLU A 848 -14.99 -17.28 -1.97
C GLU A 848 -14.02 -18.05 -1.06
N ASN A 849 -12.94 -18.62 -1.62
CA ASN A 849 -11.94 -19.34 -0.84
C ASN A 849 -11.24 -18.43 0.18
N LEU A 850 -10.97 -17.18 -0.17
CA LEU A 850 -10.37 -16.21 0.76
C LEU A 850 -11.35 -15.82 1.88
N ARG A 851 -12.62 -15.58 1.58
CA ARG A 851 -13.64 -15.27 2.60
C ARG A 851 -13.81 -16.43 3.57
N LYS A 852 -13.88 -17.66 3.06
CA LYS A 852 -13.93 -18.88 3.88
C LYS A 852 -12.69 -19.03 4.76
N PHE A 853 -11.50 -18.86 4.18
CA PHE A 853 -10.24 -18.90 4.92
C PHE A 853 -10.23 -17.88 6.08
N LEU A 854 -10.62 -16.63 5.82
CA LEU A 854 -10.71 -15.58 6.83
C LEU A 854 -11.75 -15.92 7.91
N GLN A 855 -12.90 -16.47 7.51
CA GLN A 855 -13.97 -16.84 8.44
C GLN A 855 -13.53 -17.98 9.38
N ASP A 856 -12.89 -19.02 8.84
CA ASP A 856 -12.60 -20.26 9.58
C ASP A 856 -11.33 -20.15 10.43
N LYS A 857 -10.31 -19.43 9.95
CA LYS A 857 -8.95 -19.47 10.54
C LYS A 857 -8.51 -18.21 11.26
N THR A 858 -9.29 -17.13 11.18
CA THR A 858 -8.87 -15.82 11.71
C THR A 858 -9.94 -15.19 12.60
N ALA A 859 -9.51 -14.42 13.59
CA ALA A 859 -10.37 -13.55 14.37
C ALA A 859 -10.29 -12.14 13.76
N LEU A 860 -11.22 -11.83 12.86
CA LEU A 860 -11.33 -10.55 12.16
C LEU A 860 -11.62 -9.44 13.19
N ARG A 861 -10.74 -8.46 13.32
CA ARG A 861 -10.95 -7.36 14.27
C ARG A 861 -11.63 -6.19 13.61
N GLN A 862 -11.23 -5.88 12.38
CA GLN A 862 -11.69 -4.70 11.70
C GLN A 862 -11.65 -4.84 10.18
N ILE A 863 -12.65 -4.24 9.52
CA ILE A 863 -12.69 -4.03 8.08
C ILE A 863 -13.11 -2.59 7.79
N ILE A 864 -12.32 -1.87 7.00
CA ILE A 864 -12.68 -0.56 6.43
C ILE A 864 -12.81 -0.71 4.93
N ASP A 865 -14.00 -0.51 4.37
CA ASP A 865 -14.25 -0.43 2.92
C ASP A 865 -14.30 1.03 2.49
N PHE A 866 -13.43 1.44 1.57
CA PHE A 866 -13.39 2.82 1.08
C PHE A 866 -14.52 3.17 0.11
N GLY A 867 -15.31 2.19 -0.34
CA GLY A 867 -16.63 2.44 -0.94
C GLY A 867 -16.67 3.35 -2.17
N GLY A 868 -15.56 3.49 -2.91
CA GLY A 868 -15.42 4.40 -4.06
C GLY A 868 -14.51 5.61 -3.80
N HIS A 869 -14.20 5.91 -2.52
CA HIS A 869 -13.23 6.94 -2.14
C HIS A 869 -11.85 6.57 -2.69
N LYS A 870 -11.26 7.48 -3.49
CA LYS A 870 -9.95 7.26 -4.10
C LYS A 870 -8.84 7.46 -3.08
N VAL A 871 -8.46 6.39 -2.39
CA VAL A 871 -7.26 6.38 -1.52
C VAL A 871 -5.98 6.64 -2.33
N PHE A 872 -5.93 6.13 -3.56
CA PHE A 872 -4.81 6.34 -4.47
C PHE A 872 -5.26 7.20 -5.66
N GLU A 873 -4.63 8.35 -5.88
CA GLU A 873 -4.99 9.29 -6.97
C GLU A 873 -5.03 8.62 -8.36
N SER A 874 -4.13 7.65 -8.59
CA SER A 874 -3.92 7.00 -9.88
C SER A 874 -4.60 5.62 -10.02
N ALA A 875 -5.15 5.06 -8.94
CA ALA A 875 -5.79 3.74 -9.00
C ALA A 875 -7.28 3.86 -9.35
N THR A 876 -7.75 2.96 -10.20
CA THR A 876 -9.18 2.80 -10.52
C THR A 876 -9.82 1.67 -9.70
N VAL A 877 -9.15 1.21 -8.63
CA VAL A 877 -9.54 0.03 -7.87
C VAL A 877 -10.02 0.48 -6.50
N ASP A 878 -11.21 0.05 -6.11
CA ASP A 878 -11.71 0.26 -4.76
C ASP A 878 -10.94 -0.60 -3.77
N THR A 879 -10.62 0.00 -2.63
CA THR A 879 -9.70 -0.54 -1.62
C THR A 879 -10.40 -0.76 -0.29
N CYS A 880 -9.79 -1.57 0.54
CA CYS A 880 -10.19 -1.81 1.91
C CYS A 880 -8.97 -2.06 2.80
N ILE A 881 -9.10 -1.79 4.09
CA ILE A 881 -8.15 -2.22 5.12
C ILE A 881 -8.78 -3.40 5.87
N VAL A 882 -8.03 -4.49 6.01
CA VAL A 882 -8.44 -5.67 6.79
C VAL A 882 -7.44 -5.90 7.90
N LEU A 883 -7.93 -5.99 9.14
CA LEU A 883 -7.13 -6.31 10.33
C LEU A 883 -7.69 -7.55 11.01
N PHE A 884 -6.83 -8.55 11.26
CA PHE A 884 -7.20 -9.75 11.99
C PHE A 884 -6.08 -10.22 12.91
N THR A 885 -6.41 -11.07 13.88
CA THR A 885 -5.43 -11.82 14.66
C THR A 885 -5.44 -13.29 14.24
N LYS A 886 -4.26 -13.91 14.13
CA LYS A 886 -4.12 -15.35 13.85
C LYS A 886 -4.59 -16.16 15.06
N LYS A 887 -5.89 -16.44 15.07
CA LYS A 887 -6.64 -17.15 16.12
C LYS A 887 -7.99 -17.58 15.54
N ALA A 888 -8.57 -18.67 16.04
CA ALA A 888 -9.93 -19.05 15.71
C ALA A 888 -10.97 -17.96 16.11
N PRO A 889 -12.10 -17.84 15.38
CA PRO A 889 -13.07 -16.75 15.51
C PRO A 889 -14.07 -16.88 16.68
N GLU A 890 -13.82 -17.74 17.68
CA GLU A 890 -14.81 -18.09 18.72
C GLU A 890 -15.46 -16.86 19.39
N GLY A 891 -16.76 -16.63 19.15
CA GLY A 891 -17.52 -15.50 19.68
C GLY A 891 -17.09 -14.12 19.17
N ASN A 892 -16.28 -14.05 18.11
CA ASN A 892 -15.63 -12.83 17.66
C ASN A 892 -16.60 -11.85 16.98
N HIS A 893 -16.41 -10.56 17.26
CA HIS A 893 -17.15 -9.46 16.65
C HIS A 893 -16.18 -8.58 15.86
N VAL A 894 -16.52 -8.31 14.60
CA VAL A 894 -15.73 -7.49 13.68
C VAL A 894 -16.26 -6.06 13.70
N LYS A 895 -15.38 -5.07 13.82
CA LYS A 895 -15.75 -3.67 13.62
C LYS A 895 -15.70 -3.32 12.13
N LEU A 896 -16.80 -2.85 11.57
CA LEU A 896 -16.97 -2.58 10.15
C LEU A 896 -17.18 -1.08 9.93
N LEU A 897 -16.50 -0.52 8.93
CA LEU A 897 -16.72 0.83 8.44
C LEU A 897 -16.84 0.80 6.92
N LYS A 898 -17.89 1.42 6.37
CA LYS A 898 -17.94 1.81 4.96
C LYS A 898 -17.77 3.32 4.88
N VAL A 899 -16.69 3.78 4.26
CA VAL A 899 -16.40 5.20 4.06
C VAL A 899 -17.41 5.79 3.08
N THR A 900 -17.95 6.96 3.43
CA THR A 900 -18.89 7.72 2.60
C THR A 900 -18.31 9.08 2.22
N ASP A 901 -18.99 9.82 1.33
CA ASP A 901 -18.53 11.13 0.80
C ASP A 901 -18.35 12.22 1.87
N ASP A 902 -18.74 11.97 3.12
CA ASP A 902 -18.48 12.85 4.26
C ASP A 902 -17.04 12.74 4.81
N PHE A 903 -16.28 11.74 4.38
CA PHE A 903 -14.85 11.64 4.63
C PHE A 903 -14.10 12.56 3.65
N LYS A 904 -13.50 13.63 4.16
CA LYS A 904 -12.66 14.58 3.41
C LYS A 904 -11.19 14.37 3.75
N ASP A 905 -10.27 14.73 2.86
CA ASP A 905 -8.81 14.53 3.01
C ASP A 905 -8.21 15.10 4.30
N ASN A 906 -8.90 16.05 4.95
CA ASN A 906 -8.47 16.62 6.22
C ASN A 906 -8.96 15.85 7.48
N ASN A 907 -9.76 14.80 7.33
CA ASN A 907 -10.32 14.04 8.45
C ASN A 907 -9.34 12.94 8.92
N ASP A 908 -9.04 12.93 10.21
CA ASP A 908 -8.34 11.80 10.86
C ASP A 908 -9.15 10.49 10.74
N MET A 909 -8.54 9.47 10.12
CA MET A 909 -9.16 8.17 9.87
C MET A 909 -9.58 7.46 11.16
N GLY A 910 -8.75 7.56 12.21
CA GLY A 910 -9.07 6.93 13.50
C GLY A 910 -10.32 7.53 14.14
N SER A 911 -10.44 8.85 14.12
CA SER A 911 -11.64 9.55 14.63
C SER A 911 -12.88 9.26 13.79
N TYR A 912 -12.74 9.18 12.47
CA TYR A 912 -13.85 8.84 11.59
C TYR A 912 -14.33 7.41 11.83
N PHE A 913 -13.39 6.46 11.95
CA PHE A 913 -13.69 5.07 12.29
C PHE A 913 -14.40 4.95 13.62
N PHE A 914 -13.90 5.58 14.68
CA PHE A 914 -14.54 5.55 15.99
C PHE A 914 -15.99 6.05 15.97
N LYS A 915 -16.29 7.09 15.17
CA LYS A 915 -17.63 7.69 15.09
C LYS A 915 -18.63 6.90 14.25
N LYS A 916 -18.17 6.17 13.23
CA LYS A 916 -19.03 5.62 12.17
C LYS A 916 -19.00 4.10 12.09
N ALA A 917 -18.01 3.44 12.70
CA ALA A 917 -17.91 2.00 12.68
C ALA A 917 -18.99 1.36 13.55
N PHE A 918 -19.46 0.19 13.13
CA PHE A 918 -20.41 -0.64 13.89
C PHE A 918 -19.83 -2.05 14.06
N ALA A 919 -20.27 -2.76 15.08
CA ALA A 919 -19.82 -4.13 15.35
C ALA A 919 -20.79 -5.15 14.76
N LEU A 920 -20.26 -6.23 14.17
CA LEU A 920 -21.03 -7.34 13.62
C LEU A 920 -20.42 -8.68 14.09
N PRO A 921 -21.21 -9.67 14.54
CA PRO A 921 -20.69 -11.02 14.78
C PRO A 921 -20.04 -11.58 13.51
N GLN A 922 -18.82 -12.12 13.61
CA GLN A 922 -18.10 -12.64 12.44
C GLN A 922 -18.86 -13.79 11.75
N SER A 923 -19.70 -14.52 12.48
CA SER A 923 -20.56 -15.57 11.94
C SER A 923 -21.61 -15.07 10.93
N ARG A 924 -21.90 -13.76 10.91
CA ARG A 924 -22.80 -13.12 9.92
C ARG A 924 -22.11 -12.79 8.60
N LEU A 925 -20.78 -12.92 8.50
CA LEU A 925 -20.06 -12.75 7.24
C LEU A 925 -20.18 -14.02 6.41
N GLU A 926 -21.00 -14.00 5.35
CA GLU A 926 -21.25 -15.17 4.50
C GLU A 926 -20.07 -15.50 3.57
N ASN A 927 -20.01 -16.75 3.10
CA ASN A 927 -18.99 -17.17 2.13
C ASN A 927 -19.28 -16.67 0.72
N GLU A 928 -20.53 -16.40 0.37
CA GLU A 928 -20.93 -16.00 -0.98
C GLU A 928 -20.64 -14.52 -1.27
N CYS A 929 -21.00 -13.63 -0.34
CA CYS A 929 -20.79 -12.19 -0.47
C CYS A 929 -20.77 -11.51 0.91
N TRP A 930 -19.83 -10.60 1.15
CA TRP A 930 -19.84 -9.77 2.35
C TRP A 930 -20.62 -8.47 2.11
N THR A 931 -21.77 -8.36 2.75
CA THR A 931 -22.53 -7.11 2.85
C THR A 931 -22.16 -6.40 4.15
N LEU A 932 -21.39 -5.30 4.04
CA LEU A 932 -21.02 -4.47 5.19
C LEU A 932 -22.16 -3.50 5.50
N ALA A 933 -23.13 -3.94 6.29
CA ALA A 933 -24.25 -3.11 6.73
C ALA A 933 -24.63 -3.41 8.19
N ASP A 934 -25.34 -2.47 8.83
CA ASP A 934 -25.83 -2.66 10.19
C ASP A 934 -26.85 -3.81 10.30
N ASP A 935 -27.10 -4.23 11.55
CA ASP A 935 -27.98 -5.36 11.85
C ASP A 935 -29.43 -5.15 11.38
N ALA A 936 -29.92 -3.92 11.35
CA ALA A 936 -31.27 -3.62 10.86
C ALA A 936 -31.37 -3.83 9.34
N VAL A 937 -30.37 -3.36 8.59
CA VAL A 937 -30.25 -3.57 7.14
C VAL A 937 -30.07 -5.05 6.81
N LEU A 938 -29.26 -5.79 7.56
CA LEU A 938 -29.05 -7.22 7.35
C LEU A 938 -30.32 -8.04 7.65
N LYS A 939 -31.01 -7.77 8.76
CA LYS A 939 -32.31 -8.40 9.06
C LYS A 939 -33.35 -8.12 7.99
N LEU A 940 -33.38 -6.90 7.47
CA LEU A 940 -34.27 -6.54 6.37
C LEU A 940 -33.90 -7.30 5.09
N LYS A 941 -32.61 -7.42 4.76
CA LYS A 941 -32.13 -8.24 3.64
C LYS A 941 -32.60 -9.70 3.79
N GLU A 942 -32.35 -10.32 4.94
CA GLU A 942 -32.74 -11.71 5.24
C GLU A 942 -34.26 -11.92 5.14
N LYS A 943 -35.05 -10.94 5.60
CA LYS A 943 -36.50 -10.94 5.48
C LYS A 943 -36.96 -10.91 4.02
N ILE A 944 -36.34 -10.06 3.20
CA ILE A 944 -36.63 -9.97 1.76
C ILE A 944 -36.29 -11.32 1.08
N GLU A 945 -35.13 -11.92 1.40
CA GLU A 945 -34.69 -13.23 0.88
C GLU A 945 -35.63 -14.37 1.26
N LYS A 946 -36.18 -14.34 2.48
CA LYS A 946 -37.10 -15.39 2.96
C LYS A 946 -38.46 -15.34 2.27
N ILE A 947 -38.91 -14.16 1.84
CA ILE A 947 -40.22 -13.96 1.22
C ILE A 947 -40.17 -14.18 -0.29
N GLY A 948 -39.12 -13.69 -0.96
CA GLY A 948 -38.97 -13.80 -2.41
C GLY A 948 -38.21 -15.05 -2.83
N GLU A 949 -38.51 -15.57 -4.01
CA GLU A 949 -37.73 -16.64 -4.63
C GLU A 949 -36.69 -16.04 -5.58
N PRO A 950 -35.40 -16.43 -5.52
CA PRO A 950 -34.37 -15.90 -6.39
C PRO A 950 -34.76 -15.99 -7.87
N LEU A 951 -34.50 -14.93 -8.63
CA LEU A 951 -34.93 -14.84 -10.03
C LEU A 951 -34.34 -15.96 -10.91
N ARG A 952 -33.17 -16.53 -10.58
CA ARG A 952 -32.62 -17.73 -11.25
C ARG A 952 -33.54 -18.95 -11.18
N ASP A 953 -34.37 -19.04 -10.15
CA ASP A 953 -35.31 -20.15 -9.92
C ASP A 953 -36.69 -19.84 -10.53
N TRP A 954 -36.89 -18.62 -11.04
CA TRP A 954 -37.96 -18.35 -11.99
C TRP A 954 -37.60 -18.98 -13.33
N LYS A 955 -38.57 -19.56 -14.04
CA LYS A 955 -38.38 -20.19 -15.37
C LYS A 955 -38.09 -19.15 -16.47
N ILE A 956 -37.05 -18.33 -16.27
CA ILE A 956 -36.66 -17.17 -17.05
C ILE A 956 -35.16 -17.26 -17.29
N ARG A 957 -34.71 -16.85 -18.47
CA ARG A 957 -33.29 -16.74 -18.82
C ARG A 957 -32.95 -15.28 -19.07
N ILE A 958 -31.75 -14.89 -18.62
CA ILE A 958 -31.18 -13.57 -18.86
C ILE A 958 -30.12 -13.68 -19.94
N TYR A 959 -30.26 -12.86 -20.98
CA TYR A 959 -29.36 -12.82 -22.11
C TYR A 959 -28.64 -11.47 -22.18
N ARG A 960 -27.39 -11.51 -22.64
CA ARG A 960 -26.61 -10.30 -22.93
C ARG A 960 -26.87 -9.85 -24.36
N GLY A 961 -26.90 -8.54 -24.58
CA GLY A 961 -26.93 -7.96 -25.91
C GLY A 961 -25.66 -8.24 -26.73
N ILE A 962 -25.70 -7.81 -27.99
CA ILE A 962 -24.69 -8.15 -29.02
C ILE A 962 -23.35 -7.47 -28.73
N ILE A 963 -22.28 -8.27 -28.75
CA ILE A 963 -20.89 -7.81 -28.69
C ILE A 963 -20.38 -7.71 -30.14
N THR A 964 -20.00 -6.50 -30.55
CA THR A 964 -19.51 -6.23 -31.92
C THR A 964 -17.98 -6.35 -32.04
N GLY A 965 -17.25 -6.15 -30.93
CA GLY A 965 -15.79 -6.03 -30.89
C GLY A 965 -15.24 -4.76 -31.57
N PHE A 966 -16.05 -4.03 -32.35
CA PHE A 966 -15.69 -2.78 -33.03
C PHE A 966 -16.95 -1.98 -33.41
N ASN A 967 -17.47 -1.19 -32.47
CA ASN A 967 -18.78 -0.53 -32.60
C ASN A 967 -18.84 0.42 -33.81
N GLU A 968 -17.76 1.09 -34.14
CA GLU A 968 -17.68 2.09 -35.21
C GLU A 968 -17.97 1.51 -36.61
N ALA A 969 -17.76 0.20 -36.80
CA ALA A 969 -18.09 -0.45 -38.07
C ALA A 969 -19.54 -0.98 -38.07
N PHE A 970 -19.97 -1.62 -36.97
CA PHE A 970 -21.22 -2.38 -36.93
C PHE A 970 -22.44 -1.59 -36.43
N ILE A 971 -22.24 -0.48 -35.72
CA ILE A 971 -23.33 0.37 -35.23
C ILE A 971 -23.30 1.68 -36.02
N ILE A 972 -24.32 1.88 -36.86
CA ILE A 972 -24.42 3.00 -37.78
C ILE A 972 -25.62 3.90 -37.43
N ASP A 973 -25.56 5.15 -37.84
CA ASP A 973 -26.68 6.10 -37.74
C ASP A 973 -27.68 5.94 -38.89
N ASN A 974 -28.81 6.65 -38.78
CA ASN A 974 -29.87 6.59 -39.77
C ASN A 974 -29.44 7.15 -41.15
N GLU A 975 -28.58 8.16 -41.18
CA GLU A 975 -28.05 8.73 -42.43
C GLU A 975 -27.21 7.70 -43.20
N THR A 976 -26.30 7.00 -42.50
CA THR A 976 -25.49 5.92 -43.08
C THR A 976 -26.39 4.78 -43.54
N LYS A 977 -27.40 4.40 -42.74
CA LYS A 977 -28.37 3.38 -43.12
C LYS A 977 -29.13 3.75 -44.39
N GLU A 978 -29.59 4.98 -44.52
CA GLU A 978 -30.29 5.46 -45.73
C GLU A 978 -29.38 5.46 -46.95
N LYS A 979 -28.11 5.86 -46.79
CA LYS A 979 -27.10 5.76 -47.84
C LYS A 979 -26.89 4.32 -48.31
N LEU A 980 -26.67 3.38 -47.38
CA LEU A 980 -26.47 1.96 -47.70
C LEU A 980 -27.69 1.37 -48.42
N CYS A 981 -28.91 1.67 -47.96
CA CYS A 981 -30.13 1.20 -48.61
C CYS A 981 -30.41 1.87 -49.97
N LYS A 982 -29.93 3.09 -50.20
CA LYS A 982 -30.03 3.77 -51.49
C LYS A 982 -29.07 3.17 -52.51
N GLU A 983 -27.86 2.81 -52.09
CA GLU A 983 -26.86 2.15 -52.93
C GLU A 983 -27.22 0.68 -53.19
N ASP A 984 -27.73 -0.02 -52.18
CA ASP A 984 -28.18 -1.40 -52.25
C ASP A 984 -29.42 -1.63 -51.37
N PRO A 985 -30.63 -1.69 -51.96
CA PRO A 985 -31.87 -1.92 -51.23
C PRO A 985 -31.90 -3.21 -50.38
N LYS A 986 -31.14 -4.25 -50.75
CA LYS A 986 -31.06 -5.51 -49.98
C LYS A 986 -30.38 -5.33 -48.62
N SER A 987 -29.56 -4.29 -48.45
CA SER A 987 -28.89 -3.96 -47.19
C SER A 987 -29.87 -3.95 -46.00
N ILE A 988 -31.15 -3.59 -46.22
CA ILE A 988 -32.16 -3.54 -45.15
C ILE A 988 -32.36 -4.90 -44.45
N GLU A 989 -32.11 -6.02 -45.12
CA GLU A 989 -32.28 -7.37 -44.56
C GLU A 989 -31.35 -7.64 -43.37
N VAL A 990 -30.15 -7.07 -43.41
CA VAL A 990 -29.11 -7.24 -42.39
C VAL A 990 -29.05 -6.07 -41.40
N LEU A 991 -29.90 -5.05 -41.54
CA LEU A 991 -29.94 -3.90 -40.66
C LEU A 991 -31.04 -4.06 -39.61
N LYS A 992 -30.65 -4.09 -38.33
CA LYS A 992 -31.58 -4.21 -37.21
C LYS A 992 -31.49 -2.99 -36.28
N PRO A 993 -32.61 -2.40 -35.84
CA PRO A 993 -32.55 -1.28 -34.90
C PRO A 993 -31.94 -1.72 -33.56
N ILE A 994 -31.03 -0.93 -33.01
CA ILE A 994 -30.25 -1.27 -31.80
C ILE A 994 -30.33 -0.19 -30.71
N LEU A 995 -30.38 -0.66 -29.46
CA LEU A 995 -30.31 0.14 -28.23
C LEU A 995 -28.95 -0.01 -27.54
N ARG A 996 -28.53 1.05 -26.86
CA ARG A 996 -27.40 1.07 -25.91
C ARG A 996 -27.94 1.20 -24.49
N GLY A 997 -27.12 0.90 -23.48
CA GLY A 997 -27.55 0.99 -22.08
C GLY A 997 -28.08 2.37 -21.68
N ARG A 998 -27.51 3.45 -22.22
CA ARG A 998 -27.98 4.84 -21.97
C ARG A 998 -29.35 5.16 -22.58
N ASP A 999 -29.81 4.32 -23.51
CA ASP A 999 -31.08 4.48 -24.20
C ASP A 999 -32.24 3.86 -23.37
N ILE A 1000 -31.95 3.17 -22.26
CA ILE A 1000 -32.93 2.51 -21.37
C ILE A 1000 -33.13 3.31 -20.07
N GLN A 1001 -34.39 3.46 -19.67
CA GLN A 1001 -34.82 4.11 -18.43
C GLN A 1001 -35.90 3.26 -17.73
N ARG A 1002 -36.30 3.62 -16.49
CA ARG A 1002 -37.41 2.94 -15.80
C ARG A 1002 -38.68 3.03 -16.65
N TYR A 1003 -39.26 1.87 -16.93
CA TYR A 1003 -40.50 1.68 -17.71
C TYR A 1003 -40.46 2.16 -19.17
N ARG A 1004 -39.34 2.64 -19.70
CA ARG A 1004 -39.27 3.10 -21.10
C ARG A 1004 -37.87 2.97 -21.70
N TYR A 1005 -37.81 3.06 -23.01
CA TYR A 1005 -36.56 3.24 -23.76
C TYR A 1005 -36.73 4.37 -24.78
N LYS A 1006 -35.61 4.94 -25.25
CA LYS A 1006 -35.56 5.92 -26.34
C LYS A 1006 -34.62 5.38 -27.40
N TRP A 1007 -35.17 4.84 -28.49
CA TRP A 1007 -34.35 4.49 -29.64
C TRP A 1007 -33.74 5.76 -30.25
N ALA A 1008 -32.43 5.73 -30.49
CA ALA A 1008 -31.64 6.88 -30.94
C ALA A 1008 -31.37 6.84 -32.46
N ASP A 1009 -32.27 6.22 -33.22
CA ASP A 1009 -32.16 6.01 -34.66
C ASP A 1009 -30.85 5.32 -35.09
N LEU A 1010 -30.39 4.38 -34.26
CA LEU A 1010 -29.19 3.57 -34.49
C LEU A 1010 -29.53 2.18 -35.01
N TRP A 1011 -28.65 1.68 -35.86
CA TRP A 1011 -28.81 0.42 -36.57
C TRP A 1011 -27.57 -0.47 -36.41
N LEU A 1012 -27.80 -1.76 -36.23
CA LEU A 1012 -26.79 -2.83 -36.20
C LEU A 1012 -26.71 -3.47 -37.58
N ILE A 1013 -25.49 -3.60 -38.10
CA ILE A 1013 -25.18 -4.48 -39.23
C ILE A 1013 -25.04 -5.92 -38.68
N LYS A 1014 -26.09 -6.72 -38.85
CA LYS A 1014 -26.18 -8.11 -38.35
C LYS A 1014 -25.76 -9.09 -39.44
N ILE A 1015 -24.45 -9.34 -39.57
CA ILE A 1015 -23.94 -10.48 -40.35
C ILE A 1015 -23.62 -11.61 -39.38
N VAL A 1016 -24.36 -12.72 -39.48
CA VAL A 1016 -24.23 -13.86 -38.56
C VAL A 1016 -23.08 -14.78 -38.97
N SER A 1017 -22.44 -15.41 -37.98
CA SER A 1017 -21.29 -16.30 -38.18
C SER A 1017 -21.63 -17.45 -39.13
N GLY A 1018 -20.75 -17.72 -40.10
CA GLY A 1018 -20.86 -18.84 -41.04
C GLY A 1018 -22.03 -18.74 -42.03
N TRP A 1019 -22.68 -17.58 -42.17
CA TRP A 1019 -23.78 -17.40 -43.13
C TRP A 1019 -23.33 -17.59 -44.59
N THR A 1020 -22.14 -17.09 -44.92
CA THR A 1020 -21.54 -17.27 -46.25
C THR A 1020 -21.23 -18.73 -46.54
N ASP A 1021 -20.75 -19.48 -45.55
CA ASP A 1021 -20.47 -20.92 -45.66
C ASP A 1021 -21.75 -21.73 -45.94
N LYS A 1022 -22.87 -21.41 -45.28
CA LYS A 1022 -24.18 -22.06 -45.53
C LYS A 1022 -24.66 -21.84 -46.97
N LYS A 1023 -24.49 -20.65 -47.52
CA LYS A 1023 -24.84 -20.34 -48.93
C LYS A 1023 -23.97 -21.12 -49.92
N ILE A 1024 -22.69 -21.34 -49.59
CA ILE A 1024 -21.81 -22.23 -50.38
C ILE A 1024 -22.35 -23.66 -50.33
N LEU A 1025 -22.77 -24.15 -49.16
CA LEU A 1025 -23.32 -25.50 -49.01
C LEU A 1025 -24.63 -25.67 -49.80
N ASP A 1026 -25.58 -24.73 -49.70
CA ASP A 1026 -26.86 -24.78 -50.41
C ASP A 1026 -26.69 -24.73 -51.93
N SER A 1027 -25.76 -23.90 -52.43
CA SER A 1027 -25.45 -23.82 -53.86
C SER A 1027 -24.78 -25.09 -54.40
N ARG A 1028 -24.04 -25.84 -53.56
CA ARG A 1028 -23.47 -27.16 -53.90
C ARG A 1028 -24.52 -28.27 -53.86
N LEU A 1029 -25.50 -28.22 -52.95
CA LEU A 1029 -26.58 -29.21 -52.83
C LEU A 1029 -27.61 -29.15 -53.98
N HIS A 1030 -27.71 -28.03 -54.69
CA HIS A 1030 -28.55 -27.89 -55.88
C HIS A 1030 -27.84 -28.33 -57.19
N GLY A 1031 -26.57 -28.75 -57.13
CA GLY A 1031 -25.91 -29.52 -58.17
C GLY A 1031 -26.11 -31.02 -57.92
N ASN A 1032 -26.50 -31.79 -58.94
CA ASN A 1032 -26.72 -33.24 -58.86
C ASN A 1032 -25.55 -33.98 -58.17
N ASP A 1033 -25.70 -34.35 -56.90
CA ASP A 1033 -25.40 -35.72 -56.46
C ASP A 1033 -26.01 -36.04 -55.09
N LYS A 1034 -26.75 -37.14 -55.03
CA LYS A 1034 -27.31 -37.70 -53.79
C LYS A 1034 -26.32 -38.70 -53.21
N THR A 1035 -25.46 -38.33 -52.26
CA THR A 1035 -24.93 -39.29 -51.28
C THR A 1035 -24.57 -38.65 -49.93
N SER A 1036 -25.25 -39.19 -48.90
CA SER A 1036 -24.87 -39.44 -47.49
C SER A 1036 -24.11 -38.43 -46.61
N ARG A 1037 -24.66 -38.33 -45.39
CA ARG A 1037 -24.15 -37.76 -44.12
C ARG A 1037 -22.82 -38.38 -43.66
N HIS A 1038 -21.91 -37.57 -43.10
CA HIS A 1038 -21.32 -37.68 -41.74
C HIS A 1038 -20.02 -36.86 -41.55
N TYR A 1039 -19.72 -36.59 -40.26
CA TYR A 1039 -18.50 -36.00 -39.66
C TYR A 1039 -18.40 -34.48 -39.67
N GLY A 1040 -18.09 -33.79 -38.56
CA GLY A 1040 -17.30 -34.20 -37.39
C GLY A 1040 -16.05 -33.32 -37.35
N ASN A 1041 -15.82 -32.66 -36.21
CA ASN A 1041 -14.69 -31.75 -35.95
C ASN A 1041 -13.36 -32.28 -36.49
N ASP A 1042 -12.72 -31.57 -37.42
CA ASP A 1042 -11.26 -31.47 -37.41
C ASP A 1042 -10.69 -30.31 -38.25
N GLN A 1043 -9.45 -29.97 -37.92
CA GLN A 1043 -8.76 -28.70 -38.10
C GLN A 1043 -8.38 -28.30 -39.54
N LYS A 1044 -8.30 -26.97 -39.72
CA LYS A 1044 -7.38 -26.20 -40.59
C LYS A 1044 -6.64 -26.98 -41.70
N SER A 1045 -7.15 -26.88 -42.92
CA SER A 1045 -6.35 -26.99 -44.15
C SER A 1045 -6.75 -25.88 -45.12
N ARG A 1046 -5.75 -25.10 -45.54
CA ARG A 1046 -5.82 -24.10 -46.61
C ARG A 1046 -5.17 -24.72 -47.85
N HIS A 1047 -5.97 -25.04 -48.87
CA HIS A 1047 -5.81 -24.62 -50.27
C HIS A 1047 -6.45 -25.59 -51.28
N SER A 1048 -7.09 -24.96 -52.29
CA SER A 1048 -7.47 -25.40 -53.64
C SER A 1048 -8.44 -26.58 -53.83
N HIS A 1049 -9.70 -26.28 -54.16
CA HIS A 1049 -10.21 -26.25 -55.55
C HIS A 1049 -11.65 -25.69 -55.62
N GLU A 1050 -12.03 -25.21 -56.79
CA GLU A 1050 -13.12 -24.26 -57.08
C GLU A 1050 -14.53 -24.69 -56.61
N SER A 1051 -15.10 -23.88 -55.70
CA SER A 1051 -16.55 -23.56 -55.58
C SER A 1051 -16.80 -22.69 -54.34
N GLY A 1052 -17.11 -21.41 -54.55
CA GLY A 1052 -17.56 -20.46 -53.50
C GLY A 1052 -16.43 -19.78 -52.70
N ASN A 1053 -16.08 -18.54 -53.05
CA ASN A 1053 -15.31 -17.65 -52.17
C ASN A 1053 -16.31 -16.93 -51.21
N PRO A 1054 -16.24 -17.16 -49.88
CA PRO A 1054 -17.13 -16.52 -48.90
C PRO A 1054 -17.16 -14.98 -48.98
N GLU A 1055 -16.01 -14.35 -49.21
CA GLU A 1055 -15.90 -12.90 -49.34
C GLU A 1055 -16.62 -12.40 -50.60
N LYS A 1056 -16.47 -13.13 -51.71
CA LYS A 1056 -17.16 -12.81 -52.97
C LYS A 1056 -18.68 -12.92 -52.82
N ILE A 1057 -19.18 -13.93 -52.10
CA ILE A 1057 -20.61 -14.08 -51.81
C ILE A 1057 -21.12 -12.89 -51.01
N PHE A 1058 -20.38 -12.44 -49.99
CA PHE A 1058 -20.77 -11.27 -49.22
C PHE A 1058 -20.78 -10.00 -50.09
N GLN A 1059 -19.74 -9.80 -50.89
CA GLN A 1059 -19.64 -8.69 -51.83
C GLN A 1059 -20.78 -8.69 -52.87
N ASP A 1060 -21.15 -9.85 -53.41
CA ASP A 1060 -22.21 -9.97 -54.42
C ASP A 1060 -23.61 -9.85 -53.81
N THR A 1061 -23.79 -10.26 -52.55
CA THR A 1061 -25.11 -10.25 -51.88
C THR A 1061 -25.45 -8.90 -51.25
N TYR A 1062 -24.47 -8.26 -50.59
CA TYR A 1062 -24.63 -6.98 -49.90
C TYR A 1062 -23.45 -6.02 -50.22
N PRO A 1063 -23.27 -5.59 -51.48
CA PRO A 1063 -22.11 -4.82 -51.93
C PRO A 1063 -21.88 -3.53 -51.14
N ALA A 1064 -22.95 -2.79 -50.82
CA ALA A 1064 -22.81 -1.53 -50.07
C ALA A 1064 -22.33 -1.76 -48.63
N VAL A 1065 -22.88 -2.77 -47.95
CA VAL A 1065 -22.49 -3.14 -46.58
C VAL A 1065 -21.04 -3.65 -46.54
N TYR A 1066 -20.65 -4.48 -47.51
CA TYR A 1066 -19.29 -4.97 -47.64
C TYR A 1066 -18.29 -3.82 -47.81
N ASN A 1067 -18.57 -2.89 -48.73
CA ASN A 1067 -17.70 -1.73 -48.97
C ASN A 1067 -17.58 -0.84 -47.73
N HIS A 1068 -18.67 -0.64 -46.98
CA HIS A 1068 -18.64 0.11 -45.71
C HIS A 1068 -17.74 -0.56 -44.66
N LEU A 1069 -17.93 -1.86 -44.41
CA LEU A 1069 -17.12 -2.58 -43.42
C LEU A 1069 -15.64 -2.60 -43.83
N LYS A 1070 -15.35 -2.82 -45.12
CA LYS A 1070 -13.98 -2.80 -45.66
C LYS A 1070 -13.31 -1.43 -45.45
N ALA A 1071 -14.00 -0.34 -45.80
CA ALA A 1071 -13.50 1.02 -45.61
C ALA A 1071 -13.27 1.37 -44.12
N MET A 1072 -14.08 0.82 -43.21
CA MET A 1072 -13.87 0.99 -41.77
C MET A 1072 -12.70 0.15 -41.24
N GLY A 1073 -12.46 -1.03 -41.79
CA GLY A 1073 -11.32 -1.87 -41.43
C GLY A 1073 -9.96 -1.27 -41.78
N GLU A 1074 -9.91 -0.43 -42.81
CA GLU A 1074 -8.70 0.32 -43.21
C GLU A 1074 -8.38 1.51 -42.29
N LYS A 1075 -9.31 1.92 -41.42
CA LYS A 1075 -9.11 3.02 -40.45
C LYS A 1075 -8.53 2.50 -39.13
N LYS A 1076 -7.58 3.23 -38.55
CA LYS A 1076 -7.07 2.98 -37.19
C LYS A 1076 -8.12 3.40 -36.15
N GLY A 1077 -8.89 2.44 -35.63
CA GLY A 1077 -9.80 2.65 -34.50
C GLY A 1077 -9.12 2.48 -33.12
N LYS A 1078 -9.92 2.57 -32.05
CA LYS A 1078 -9.46 2.18 -30.69
C LYS A 1078 -9.44 0.65 -30.56
N GLY A 1079 -8.33 0.08 -30.10
CA GLY A 1079 -8.17 -1.38 -29.91
C GLY A 1079 -7.43 -2.08 -31.06
N LYS A 1080 -7.69 -3.38 -31.27
CA LYS A 1080 -7.00 -4.20 -32.29
C LYS A 1080 -7.44 -3.92 -33.74
N GLY A 1081 -8.49 -3.12 -33.94
CA GLY A 1081 -9.06 -2.82 -35.26
C GLY A 1081 -9.99 -3.93 -35.78
N LEU A 1082 -10.74 -3.64 -36.85
CA LEU A 1082 -11.79 -4.53 -37.37
C LEU A 1082 -11.26 -5.92 -37.76
N TYR A 1083 -10.11 -5.99 -38.46
CA TYR A 1083 -9.53 -7.22 -38.99
C TYR A 1083 -8.88 -8.13 -37.93
N HIS A 1084 -8.57 -7.61 -36.74
CA HIS A 1084 -7.86 -8.34 -35.68
C HIS A 1084 -8.63 -8.36 -34.35
N ARG A 1085 -9.95 -8.11 -34.38
CA ARG A 1085 -10.77 -8.16 -33.17
C ARG A 1085 -10.93 -9.59 -32.67
N ASP A 1086 -10.97 -9.76 -31.35
CA ASP A 1086 -11.11 -11.08 -30.72
C ASP A 1086 -12.56 -11.62 -30.82
N ASP A 1087 -13.57 -10.73 -30.78
CA ASP A 1087 -15.00 -11.08 -30.87
C ASP A 1087 -15.53 -11.00 -32.31
N GLN A 1088 -15.18 -11.97 -33.15
CA GLN A 1088 -15.69 -12.12 -34.52
C GLN A 1088 -16.21 -13.55 -34.79
N GLY A 1089 -16.99 -13.71 -35.86
CA GLY A 1089 -17.41 -15.02 -36.37
C GLY A 1089 -16.29 -15.73 -37.13
N ASN A 1090 -16.64 -16.56 -38.12
CA ASN A 1090 -15.66 -17.24 -38.97
C ASN A 1090 -14.81 -16.24 -39.77
N TYR A 1091 -15.40 -15.09 -40.12
CA TYR A 1091 -14.76 -14.06 -40.91
C TYR A 1091 -14.84 -12.67 -40.26
N TRP A 1092 -13.94 -11.77 -40.66
CA TRP A 1092 -13.82 -10.43 -40.06
C TRP A 1092 -15.03 -9.52 -40.32
N TRP A 1093 -15.89 -9.81 -41.28
CA TRP A 1093 -17.15 -9.08 -41.49
C TRP A 1093 -18.31 -9.61 -40.64
N GLU A 1094 -18.11 -10.71 -39.90
CA GLU A 1094 -19.17 -11.39 -39.15
C GLU A 1094 -19.14 -11.04 -37.66
N LEU A 1095 -20.32 -10.91 -37.07
CA LEU A 1095 -20.48 -10.88 -35.62
C LEU A 1095 -20.15 -12.26 -35.04
N ARG A 1096 -19.72 -12.27 -33.78
CA ARG A 1096 -19.54 -13.50 -33.01
C ARG A 1096 -20.82 -14.33 -33.01
N ASP A 1097 -20.66 -15.65 -33.04
CA ASP A 1097 -21.78 -16.58 -33.02
C ASP A 1097 -22.68 -16.38 -31.77
N CYS A 1098 -23.99 -16.49 -31.97
CA CYS A 1098 -25.00 -16.19 -30.96
C CYS A 1098 -26.22 -17.11 -31.15
N ASP A 1099 -26.40 -18.03 -30.20
CA ASP A 1099 -27.41 -19.09 -30.28
C ASP A 1099 -28.84 -18.62 -29.99
N TYR A 1100 -29.02 -17.36 -29.58
CA TYR A 1100 -30.29 -16.83 -29.08
C TYR A 1100 -30.79 -15.60 -29.85
N TYR A 1101 -30.45 -15.48 -31.13
CA TYR A 1101 -30.94 -14.38 -31.97
C TYR A 1101 -32.47 -14.26 -32.01
N GLU A 1102 -33.17 -15.40 -32.01
CA GLU A 1102 -34.64 -15.44 -32.02
C GLU A 1102 -35.27 -14.86 -30.75
N GLU A 1103 -34.56 -14.89 -29.62
CA GLU A 1103 -35.06 -14.32 -28.36
C GLU A 1103 -35.15 -12.79 -28.42
N PHE A 1104 -34.37 -12.12 -29.28
CA PHE A 1104 -34.51 -10.68 -29.51
C PHE A 1104 -35.83 -10.34 -30.22
N GLU A 1105 -36.48 -11.30 -30.86
CA GLU A 1105 -37.71 -11.06 -31.63
C GLU A 1105 -38.98 -11.35 -30.81
N LYS A 1106 -38.81 -11.83 -29.57
CA LYS A 1106 -39.88 -12.09 -28.60
C LYS A 1106 -40.10 -10.90 -27.67
N GLU A 1107 -41.30 -10.83 -27.09
CA GLU A 1107 -41.57 -9.88 -26.01
C GLU A 1107 -40.62 -10.13 -24.82
N LYS A 1108 -40.01 -9.07 -24.34
CA LYS A 1108 -38.91 -9.16 -23.38
C LYS A 1108 -38.85 -7.95 -22.45
N LEU A 1109 -38.28 -8.15 -21.26
CA LEU A 1109 -37.88 -7.04 -20.40
C LEU A 1109 -36.41 -6.73 -20.64
N ILE A 1110 -36.09 -5.48 -20.96
CA ILE A 1110 -34.72 -5.02 -21.20
C ILE A 1110 -34.23 -4.18 -20.03
N TYR A 1111 -32.94 -4.24 -19.73
CA TYR A 1111 -32.31 -3.41 -18.70
C TYR A 1111 -30.88 -3.02 -19.07
N ARG A 1112 -30.38 -1.94 -18.48
CA ARG A 1112 -29.02 -1.43 -18.70
C ARG A 1112 -28.02 -2.03 -17.72
N ASP A 1113 -26.81 -2.33 -18.20
CA ASP A 1113 -25.69 -2.79 -17.37
C ASP A 1113 -25.26 -1.73 -16.36
N VAL A 1114 -25.00 -0.50 -16.80
CA VAL A 1114 -24.48 0.57 -15.94
C VAL A 1114 -25.59 1.55 -15.59
N GLY A 1115 -25.84 1.75 -14.29
CA GLY A 1115 -26.83 2.70 -13.79
C GLY A 1115 -26.72 2.97 -12.29
N ASP A 1116 -27.32 4.08 -11.87
CA ASP A 1116 -27.52 4.50 -10.47
C ASP A 1116 -28.56 3.63 -9.74
N LYS A 1117 -29.51 3.08 -10.49
CA LYS A 1117 -30.59 2.22 -10.01
C LYS A 1117 -30.99 1.20 -11.07
N LEU A 1118 -31.65 0.13 -10.63
CA LEU A 1118 -32.32 -0.81 -11.52
C LEU A 1118 -33.28 -0.05 -12.45
N SER A 1119 -33.21 -0.36 -13.74
CA SER A 1119 -33.98 0.34 -14.76
C SER A 1119 -34.37 -0.65 -15.85
N PHE A 1120 -35.57 -1.20 -15.68
CA PHE A 1120 -36.17 -2.16 -16.59
C PHE A 1120 -37.24 -1.50 -17.46
N ALA A 1121 -37.33 -1.91 -18.71
CA ALA A 1121 -38.34 -1.47 -19.65
C ALA A 1121 -38.97 -2.68 -20.38
N TYR A 1122 -40.22 -2.53 -20.77
CA TYR A 1122 -40.94 -3.51 -21.60
C TYR A 1122 -40.64 -3.29 -23.08
N GLU A 1123 -40.22 -4.32 -23.80
CA GLU A 1123 -39.94 -4.28 -25.24
C GLU A 1123 -40.72 -5.39 -25.98
N LYS A 1124 -41.29 -5.05 -27.14
CA LYS A 1124 -42.25 -5.89 -27.88
C LYS A 1124 -41.61 -6.83 -28.92
N GLY A 1125 -40.31 -7.12 -28.80
CA GLY A 1125 -39.59 -8.01 -29.72
C GLY A 1125 -39.12 -7.34 -31.01
N LYS A 1126 -38.88 -6.03 -31.04
CA LYS A 1126 -38.47 -5.31 -32.27
C LYS A 1126 -37.04 -4.78 -32.24
N LEU A 1127 -36.46 -4.62 -31.05
CA LEU A 1127 -35.17 -3.96 -30.87
C LEU A 1127 -34.09 -4.92 -30.38
N TYR A 1128 -32.89 -4.75 -30.92
CA TYR A 1128 -31.68 -5.40 -30.47
C TYR A 1128 -30.99 -4.52 -29.41
N GLY A 1129 -30.21 -5.13 -28.53
CA GLY A 1129 -29.38 -4.41 -27.55
C GLY A 1129 -27.91 -4.67 -27.82
N ASN A 1130 -27.04 -3.69 -27.59
CA ASN A 1130 -25.59 -3.93 -27.57
C ASN A 1130 -25.16 -4.59 -26.25
N ASN A 1131 -23.86 -4.85 -26.09
CA ASN A 1131 -23.27 -5.50 -24.91
C ASN A 1131 -23.51 -4.80 -23.54
N THR A 1132 -24.07 -3.59 -23.53
CA THR A 1132 -24.47 -2.82 -22.32
C THR A 1132 -25.97 -2.90 -22.03
N VAL A 1133 -26.72 -3.64 -22.84
CA VAL A 1133 -28.14 -3.95 -22.68
C VAL A 1133 -28.29 -5.44 -22.46
N TYR A 1134 -28.99 -5.82 -21.41
CA TYR A 1134 -29.36 -7.20 -21.11
C TYR A 1134 -30.88 -7.33 -21.19
N PHE A 1135 -31.37 -8.55 -21.32
CA PHE A 1135 -32.81 -8.79 -21.37
C PHE A 1135 -33.23 -10.13 -20.78
N LEU A 1136 -34.43 -10.16 -20.22
CA LEU A 1136 -35.10 -11.34 -19.72
C LEU A 1136 -36.09 -11.80 -20.80
N ASN A 1137 -36.15 -13.10 -21.07
CA ASN A 1137 -37.09 -13.66 -22.04
C ASN A 1137 -38.53 -13.81 -21.50
N THR A 1138 -39.05 -12.72 -20.95
CA THR A 1138 -40.42 -12.64 -20.42
C THR A 1138 -41.02 -11.27 -20.74
N GLY A 1139 -42.33 -11.24 -21.01
CA GLY A 1139 -43.13 -10.03 -21.11
C GLY A 1139 -43.91 -9.70 -19.83
N SER A 1140 -43.58 -10.32 -18.69
CA SER A 1140 -44.38 -10.16 -17.46
C SER A 1140 -44.34 -8.72 -16.94
N LYS A 1141 -45.46 -8.00 -17.08
CA LYS A 1141 -45.66 -6.66 -16.51
C LYS A 1141 -45.64 -6.66 -14.98
N PHE A 1142 -46.04 -7.77 -14.36
CA PHE A 1142 -45.92 -7.95 -12.91
C PHE A 1142 -44.44 -7.94 -12.50
N LEU A 1143 -43.58 -8.72 -13.16
CA LEU A 1143 -42.14 -8.69 -12.91
C LEU A 1143 -41.54 -7.30 -13.19
N LEU A 1144 -41.98 -6.62 -14.24
CA LEU A 1144 -41.53 -5.26 -14.53
C LEU A 1144 -41.82 -4.28 -13.39
N SER A 1145 -42.97 -4.43 -12.70
CA SER A 1145 -43.30 -3.59 -11.53
C SER A 1145 -42.35 -3.84 -10.36
N LEU A 1146 -42.07 -5.11 -10.04
CA LEU A 1146 -41.19 -5.51 -8.95
C LEU A 1146 -39.73 -5.17 -9.22
N LEU A 1147 -39.22 -5.47 -10.42
CA LEU A 1147 -37.82 -5.23 -10.80
C LEU A 1147 -37.45 -3.74 -10.84
N ASN A 1148 -38.45 -2.86 -10.98
CA ASN A 1148 -38.28 -1.42 -10.85
C ASN A 1148 -38.60 -0.90 -9.44
N SER A 1149 -39.03 -1.72 -8.48
CA SER A 1149 -39.43 -1.27 -7.13
C SER A 1149 -38.26 -0.81 -6.27
N SER A 1150 -38.56 0.04 -5.29
CA SER A 1150 -37.61 0.53 -4.30
C SER A 1150 -37.03 -0.60 -3.44
N VAL A 1151 -37.81 -1.64 -3.12
CA VAL A 1151 -37.35 -2.81 -2.34
C VAL A 1151 -36.30 -3.62 -3.10
N LEU A 1152 -36.56 -3.99 -4.36
CA LEU A 1152 -35.59 -4.75 -5.13
C LEU A 1152 -34.37 -3.92 -5.52
N ASN A 1153 -34.54 -2.61 -5.74
CA ASN A 1153 -33.42 -1.72 -5.93
C ASN A 1153 -32.55 -1.63 -4.66
N PHE A 1154 -33.16 -1.47 -3.48
CA PHE A 1154 -32.46 -1.52 -2.19
C PHE A 1154 -31.67 -2.81 -2.05
N TYR A 1155 -32.31 -3.96 -2.24
CA TYR A 1155 -31.65 -5.27 -2.14
C TYR A 1155 -30.49 -5.40 -3.13
N TYR A 1156 -30.70 -5.01 -4.39
CA TYR A 1156 -29.67 -4.99 -5.43
C TYR A 1156 -28.45 -4.13 -5.03
N THR A 1157 -28.66 -2.99 -4.37
CA THR A 1157 -27.54 -2.15 -3.91
C THR A 1157 -26.68 -2.82 -2.82
N LYS A 1158 -27.21 -3.84 -2.13
CA LYS A 1158 -26.49 -4.58 -1.08
C LYS A 1158 -25.64 -5.73 -1.62
N ILE A 1159 -26.00 -6.27 -2.78
CA ILE A 1159 -25.32 -7.40 -3.40
C ILE A 1159 -24.43 -7.00 -4.59
N SER A 1160 -24.71 -5.86 -5.24
CA SER A 1160 -24.00 -5.44 -6.45
C SER A 1160 -22.67 -4.74 -6.17
N SER A 1161 -21.76 -4.80 -7.15
CA SER A 1161 -20.51 -4.04 -7.13
C SER A 1161 -20.76 -2.59 -7.59
N GLN A 1162 -20.44 -1.63 -6.74
CA GLN A 1162 -20.41 -0.22 -7.10
C GLN A 1162 -19.21 0.08 -8.03
N LEU A 1163 -19.38 1.05 -8.91
CA LEU A 1163 -18.39 1.58 -9.84
C LEU A 1163 -18.17 3.06 -9.46
N GLY A 1164 -17.18 3.32 -8.61
CA GLY A 1164 -17.04 4.63 -7.95
C GLY A 1164 -18.24 4.93 -7.03
N ASN A 1165 -18.60 6.20 -6.89
CA ASN A 1165 -19.53 6.65 -5.82
C ASN A 1165 -21.02 6.63 -6.22
N ALA A 1166 -21.38 6.39 -7.49
CA ALA A 1166 -22.75 6.66 -7.96
C ALA A 1166 -23.39 5.63 -8.90
N ALA A 1167 -22.61 4.74 -9.55
CA ALA A 1167 -23.15 3.76 -10.49
C ALA A 1167 -22.84 2.34 -10.04
N SER A 1168 -23.65 1.39 -10.47
CA SER A 1168 -23.47 -0.05 -10.24
C SER A 1168 -23.57 -0.79 -11.56
N ARG A 1169 -23.01 -2.01 -11.60
CA ARG A 1169 -23.14 -2.90 -12.76
C ARG A 1169 -24.14 -4.02 -12.50
N ALA A 1170 -25.22 -4.02 -13.27
CA ALA A 1170 -26.33 -4.97 -13.22
C ALA A 1170 -25.97 -6.27 -13.96
N PHE A 1171 -24.85 -6.90 -13.60
CA PHE A 1171 -24.52 -8.19 -14.20
C PHE A 1171 -25.54 -9.26 -13.88
N THR A 1172 -25.68 -10.22 -14.79
CA THR A 1172 -26.57 -11.37 -14.68
C THR A 1172 -26.49 -12.04 -13.30
N ILE A 1173 -25.28 -12.25 -12.78
CA ILE A 1173 -25.05 -12.88 -11.48
C ILE A 1173 -25.76 -12.18 -10.31
N PHE A 1174 -25.95 -10.86 -10.37
CA PHE A 1174 -26.65 -10.10 -9.33
C PHE A 1174 -28.16 -10.08 -9.57
N ILE A 1175 -28.58 -9.94 -10.83
CA ILE A 1175 -30.00 -9.90 -11.20
C ILE A 1175 -30.67 -11.26 -10.95
N GLU A 1176 -29.95 -12.36 -11.17
CA GLU A 1176 -30.36 -13.73 -10.86
C GLU A 1176 -30.62 -13.98 -9.36
N GLN A 1177 -29.99 -13.19 -8.48
CA GLN A 1177 -30.15 -13.31 -7.03
C GLN A 1177 -31.31 -12.49 -6.48
N LEU A 1178 -31.99 -11.66 -7.29
CA LEU A 1178 -33.08 -10.84 -6.80
C LEU A 1178 -34.23 -11.73 -6.27
N PRO A 1179 -34.60 -11.62 -4.99
CA PRO A 1179 -35.64 -12.43 -4.39
C PRO A 1179 -37.00 -11.88 -4.81
N VAL A 1180 -37.73 -12.54 -5.70
CA VAL A 1180 -39.00 -12.03 -6.25
C VAL A 1180 -40.18 -12.87 -5.71
N PRO A 1181 -41.20 -12.27 -5.06
CA PRO A 1181 -42.35 -13.01 -4.53
C PRO A 1181 -43.20 -13.62 -5.64
N LYS A 1182 -43.59 -14.89 -5.49
CA LYS A 1182 -44.58 -15.54 -6.35
C LYS A 1182 -45.96 -15.39 -5.72
N ILE A 1183 -46.87 -14.73 -6.44
CA ILE A 1183 -48.28 -14.57 -6.05
C ILE A 1183 -49.22 -15.11 -7.14
N PRO A 1184 -50.45 -15.52 -6.80
CA PRO A 1184 -51.44 -15.98 -7.77
C PRO A 1184 -51.72 -14.92 -8.85
N GLU A 1185 -52.02 -15.35 -10.09
CA GLU A 1185 -52.25 -14.43 -11.23
C GLU A 1185 -53.35 -13.40 -10.95
N SER A 1186 -54.42 -13.79 -10.25
CA SER A 1186 -55.49 -12.87 -9.85
C SER A 1186 -55.00 -11.71 -8.97
N ALA A 1187 -54.00 -11.95 -8.12
CA ALA A 1187 -53.39 -10.95 -7.25
C ALA A 1187 -52.35 -10.08 -7.99
N GLN A 1188 -51.90 -10.47 -9.18
CA GLN A 1188 -50.96 -9.67 -9.99
C GLN A 1188 -51.67 -8.54 -10.74
N GLN A 1189 -52.98 -8.65 -10.99
CA GLN A 1189 -53.72 -7.73 -11.84
C GLN A 1189 -53.62 -6.24 -11.42
N PRO A 1190 -53.69 -5.88 -10.12
CA PRO A 1190 -53.54 -4.48 -9.71
C PRO A 1190 -52.18 -3.86 -10.09
N PHE A 1191 -51.10 -4.63 -9.97
CA PHE A 1191 -49.76 -4.20 -10.41
C PHE A 1191 -49.70 -3.98 -11.92
N ILE A 1192 -50.27 -4.93 -12.68
CA ILE A 1192 -50.30 -4.89 -14.13
C ILE A 1192 -51.07 -3.66 -14.61
N THR A 1193 -52.20 -3.33 -13.99
CA THR A 1193 -53.00 -2.15 -14.33
C THR A 1193 -52.22 -0.85 -14.12
N LEU A 1194 -51.47 -0.70 -13.02
CA LEU A 1194 -50.63 0.48 -12.80
C LEU A 1194 -49.49 0.56 -13.82
N VAL A 1195 -48.84 -0.56 -14.13
CA VAL A 1195 -47.80 -0.60 -15.18
C VAL A 1195 -48.38 -0.21 -16.53
N ASP A 1196 -49.58 -0.66 -16.89
CA ASP A 1196 -50.22 -0.28 -18.15
C ASP A 1196 -50.52 1.22 -18.22
N GLN A 1197 -50.92 1.84 -17.11
CA GLN A 1197 -51.08 3.30 -17.03
C GLN A 1197 -49.74 4.03 -17.21
N ILE A 1198 -48.66 3.56 -16.58
CA ILE A 1198 -47.31 4.11 -16.71
C ILE A 1198 -46.84 4.01 -18.17
N LEU A 1199 -46.97 2.83 -18.78
CA LEU A 1199 -46.56 2.58 -20.17
C LEU A 1199 -47.38 3.42 -21.15
N ALA A 1200 -48.69 3.57 -20.94
CA ALA A 1200 -49.55 4.40 -21.76
C ALA A 1200 -49.19 5.89 -21.66
N ALA A 1201 -48.95 6.39 -20.44
CA ALA A 1201 -48.54 7.76 -20.20
C ALA A 1201 -47.20 8.07 -20.88
N LYS A 1202 -46.17 7.23 -20.65
CA LYS A 1202 -44.84 7.40 -21.24
C LYS A 1202 -44.80 7.21 -22.76
N LYS A 1203 -45.77 6.46 -23.32
CA LYS A 1203 -45.94 6.34 -24.77
C LYS A 1203 -46.53 7.62 -25.39
N LYS A 1204 -47.47 8.27 -24.70
CA LYS A 1204 -48.11 9.52 -25.18
C LYS A 1204 -47.17 10.71 -25.04
N ASP A 1205 -46.55 10.86 -23.88
CA ASP A 1205 -45.51 11.84 -23.63
C ASP A 1205 -44.31 11.15 -22.96
N SER A 1206 -43.17 11.21 -23.62
CA SER A 1206 -41.94 10.60 -23.14
C SER A 1206 -41.46 11.22 -21.81
N THR A 1207 -41.82 12.48 -21.54
CA THR A 1207 -41.48 13.20 -20.31
C THR A 1207 -42.53 13.10 -19.21
N ALA A 1208 -43.60 12.31 -19.41
CA ALA A 1208 -44.66 12.16 -18.43
C ALA A 1208 -44.12 11.72 -17.06
N ASP A 1209 -44.48 12.50 -16.03
CA ASP A 1209 -44.19 12.17 -14.64
C ASP A 1209 -45.13 11.04 -14.17
N THR A 1210 -44.53 9.89 -13.86
CA THR A 1210 -45.22 8.69 -13.39
C THR A 1210 -44.93 8.39 -11.92
N SER A 1211 -44.28 9.32 -11.21
CA SER A 1211 -43.79 9.10 -9.84
C SER A 1211 -44.90 8.72 -8.86
N SER A 1212 -46.10 9.29 -9.00
CA SER A 1212 -47.26 8.93 -8.17
C SER A 1212 -47.71 7.48 -8.37
N LEU A 1213 -47.72 6.98 -9.61
CA LEU A 1213 -48.08 5.59 -9.91
C LEU A 1213 -46.98 4.63 -9.45
N GLU A 1214 -45.71 5.01 -9.64
CA GLU A 1214 -44.56 4.25 -9.14
C GLU A 1214 -44.57 4.14 -7.62
N LYS A 1215 -44.95 5.21 -6.91
CA LYS A 1215 -45.11 5.19 -5.45
C LYS A 1215 -46.23 4.24 -5.00
N GLN A 1216 -47.37 4.21 -5.70
CA GLN A 1216 -48.43 3.25 -5.40
C GLN A 1216 -47.96 1.80 -5.61
N ILE A 1217 -47.16 1.54 -6.64
CA ILE A 1217 -46.52 0.23 -6.83
C ILE A 1217 -45.61 -0.07 -5.63
N ASP A 1218 -44.75 0.86 -5.22
CA ASP A 1218 -43.86 0.65 -4.07
C ASP A 1218 -44.63 0.36 -2.77
N GLU A 1219 -45.72 1.09 -2.49
CA GLU A 1219 -46.59 0.82 -1.32
C GLU A 1219 -47.19 -0.59 -1.35
N MET A 1220 -47.56 -1.08 -2.53
CA MET A 1220 -48.03 -2.45 -2.69
C MET A 1220 -46.91 -3.48 -2.53
N VAL A 1221 -45.70 -3.18 -3.03
CA VAL A 1221 -44.53 -4.04 -2.87
C VAL A 1221 -44.10 -4.10 -1.40
N TYR A 1222 -44.14 -2.99 -0.65
CA TYR A 1222 -43.88 -2.99 0.80
C TYR A 1222 -44.80 -3.95 1.55
N LYS A 1223 -46.09 -3.99 1.17
CA LYS A 1223 -47.06 -4.94 1.73
C LYS A 1223 -46.74 -6.40 1.36
N LEU A 1224 -46.28 -6.66 0.13
CA LEU A 1224 -45.85 -8.01 -0.28
C LEU A 1224 -44.71 -8.55 0.58
N TYR A 1225 -43.76 -7.69 0.96
CA TYR A 1225 -42.65 -8.06 1.85
C TYR A 1225 -42.96 -7.87 3.34
N GLY A 1226 -44.18 -7.43 3.68
CA GLY A 1226 -44.59 -7.17 5.07
C GLY A 1226 -43.69 -6.17 5.79
N LEU A 1227 -43.25 -5.11 5.10
CA LEU A 1227 -42.32 -4.12 5.67
C LEU A 1227 -42.99 -3.20 6.71
N THR A 1228 -42.28 -2.91 7.81
CA THR A 1228 -42.70 -1.90 8.79
C THR A 1228 -42.34 -0.49 8.33
N ASN A 1229 -42.87 0.54 8.99
CA ASN A 1229 -42.52 1.94 8.67
C ASN A 1229 -41.03 2.23 8.84
N GLU A 1230 -40.38 1.63 9.83
CA GLU A 1230 -38.94 1.76 10.06
C GLU A 1230 -38.14 1.07 8.93
N GLU A 1231 -38.55 -0.12 8.51
CA GLU A 1231 -37.93 -0.83 7.39
C GLU A 1231 -38.12 -0.08 6.06
N ILE A 1232 -39.29 0.54 5.84
CA ILE A 1232 -39.56 1.37 4.67
C ILE A 1232 -38.60 2.58 4.63
N LYS A 1233 -38.36 3.25 5.78
CA LYS A 1233 -37.36 4.33 5.84
C LYS A 1233 -35.96 3.86 5.45
N ILE A 1234 -35.58 2.64 5.85
CA ILE A 1234 -34.29 2.03 5.47
C ILE A 1234 -34.24 1.79 3.94
N VAL A 1235 -35.32 1.27 3.34
CA VAL A 1235 -35.43 1.05 1.89
C VAL A 1235 -35.33 2.37 1.12
N GLU A 1236 -36.04 3.40 1.59
CA GLU A 1236 -36.10 4.72 0.94
C GLU A 1236 -34.87 5.60 1.21
N GLY A 1237 -33.98 5.18 2.13
CA GLY A 1237 -32.80 5.94 2.52
C GLY A 1237 -33.10 7.21 3.30
N ILE A 1238 -34.27 7.28 3.96
CA ILE A 1238 -34.69 8.40 4.79
C ILE A 1238 -34.04 8.24 6.17
N LYS A 1239 -33.09 9.12 6.49
CA LYS A 1239 -32.45 9.19 7.81
C LYS A 1239 -33.35 9.81 8.85
#